data_AF-A0A1V0GYR2-F1
#
_entry.id   AF-A0A1V0GYR2-F1
#
_cell.length_a   1.000
_cell.length_b   1.000
_cell.length_c   1.000
_cell.angle_alpha   90.00
_cell.angle_beta   90.00
_cell.angle_gamma   90.00
#
_symmetry.space_group_name_H-M   'P 1'
#
loop_
_entity.id
_entity.type
_entity.pdbx_description
1 polymer ?
#
loop_
_entity_poly.entity_id
_entity_poly.type
_entity_poly.pdbx_seq_one_letter_code
_entity_poly.pdbx_strand_id
1 'polypeptide(L)'
;MADPWPAEVPASLWTFNQLSAEEVVQVPMMGVKFASGFLYAFAFGCIFIAVFAWQRFRIKTVVKSPSRALTQLGPNDLGGQAALIRAYFIYAGSILLLYVSLTFFGKLLVQMARLVPAIGIDAYADKLRFDSPQWPLMLAFGFAGLAQMLPPVAAIEGWLRLRAYRAVGIPVRLEQTMRNLIVTLERAGPKGDLEESPLGKALSCYRAQWDGIIKGHPWAGAWARRRASRAQDLVSLLSQLELLVSWSKSKRGSWPGHEVSQTVRDLEETYVRESGDLLNEFQQRMSEPPEIDDRRLSGTREARLDDYLNTTFSKAEGLRHDLVGILAIFLERDIDSPDRTDDFKDHSYTDPALHALLIKTARADSAGTGPESGLFAALIAVFVLCAAAAWRGLQDPVGQYVERTNLYGMLISALVETLRLASLTWLPLLAAFSLRQYLWDNGDWARARYSTKPDHYAGQILVCTSLGVATGVLGLVLVAALKAFFIATNREYFAELLAGGPAPFLLYYPTQAIILPALIPLAIYSADLSKTPHRRLIWGVVAALVIGTLWLAHATYWNGTVLIRDCVSATAILTEACVRRMDLISHLALMTLTFLAVGIFGDLPERRRANVRERERTGTGVESAAGLALLAMLFPMLVLAPTPARAEPKPVRIGFRVDIAPFSYRNEASGPRQFHGYLADMCFDIFDGYPAYKVEAVPVGAKDRFDMFNAGDVDLLCDAVTMRFSERDRSEKGIYSPIVFVSGVSYLETGNRNVGAVALGFVLNATARDVALKTCHVDQFRVFMPDTRALLVERCNLRWQAALLAQRLLNEPSIVQSPASQIAVTQVDPRRRASLDAVMESWRRLHEDWETLHQRAENLNTMVQDQNITRLSTATTALIKTVLSDGNGIQTCLDSLGRNAAVCAEASKALSDPRCGGIADKNASAKAPADANIPFEQRIWDDYSFCPMSDHGALIKWFCTSGKDLRRVYLGDRELIVAKRDAWARDIGSCPVQRAEGAEFLSYEPYAFLVQRKKPALAAFVQQRVYELFSNRAQMIARFNASFSRKDASGSGQPDVRMSVPLAYLFLLNAVENDTLFLPNADLSPEAAAGNRP
;
A
#
# COMPACT_ATOMS: atom_id res chain seq x y z
N MET A 1 34.59 21.23 3.57
CA MET A 1 33.13 21.44 3.57
C MET A 1 32.55 20.31 2.75
N ALA A 2 31.74 19.48 3.39
CA ALA A 2 30.78 18.66 2.67
C ALA A 2 29.78 19.57 2.01
N ASP A 3 29.34 19.11 0.85
CA ASP A 3 28.16 19.54 0.11
C ASP A 3 27.55 20.85 0.63
N PRO A 4 27.80 22.00 -0.01
CA PRO A 4 27.27 23.31 0.44
C PRO A 4 25.74 23.41 0.34
N TRP A 5 25.06 22.27 0.13
CA TRP A 5 23.65 22.14 -0.17
C TRP A 5 22.92 21.48 1.01
N PRO A 6 21.73 21.97 1.40
CA PRO A 6 20.89 21.30 2.38
C PRO A 6 20.57 19.86 1.93
N ALA A 7 20.54 18.90 2.87
CA ALA A 7 20.30 17.47 2.61
C ALA A 7 18.95 17.14 1.93
N GLU A 8 18.10 18.13 1.69
CA GLU A 8 16.77 18.02 1.07
C GLU A 8 16.72 18.47 -0.40
N VAL A 9 17.83 18.94 -0.98
CA VAL A 9 17.89 19.31 -2.40
C VAL A 9 18.08 18.03 -3.24
N PRO A 10 17.16 17.68 -4.15
CA PRO A 10 17.31 16.51 -5.00
C PRO A 10 18.56 16.62 -5.88
N ALA A 11 19.42 15.60 -5.86
CA ALA A 11 20.56 15.50 -6.81
C ALA A 11 20.09 15.53 -8.29
N SER A 12 18.80 15.28 -8.53
CA SER A 12 18.15 15.31 -9.85
C SER A 12 18.01 16.70 -10.48
N LEU A 13 18.26 17.79 -9.73
CA LEU A 13 18.36 19.15 -10.29
C LEU A 13 19.50 19.28 -11.33
N TRP A 14 20.48 18.37 -11.28
CA TRP A 14 21.67 18.38 -12.12
C TRP A 14 21.76 17.19 -13.08
N THR A 15 20.86 16.21 -12.98
CA THR A 15 20.76 15.09 -13.94
C THR A 15 19.95 15.53 -15.14
N PHE A 16 20.49 16.49 -15.89
CA PHE A 16 20.06 16.75 -17.25
C PHE A 16 20.11 15.41 -17.99
N ASN A 17 19.02 15.05 -18.67
CA ASN A 17 18.89 13.87 -19.53
C ASN A 17 18.50 12.50 -18.93
N GLN A 18 18.27 12.34 -17.63
CA GLN A 18 17.89 11.02 -17.08
C GLN A 18 16.37 10.89 -16.95
N LEU A 19 15.71 10.53 -18.05
CA LEU A 19 14.55 9.64 -17.99
C LEU A 19 15.14 8.25 -18.15
N SER A 20 15.51 7.60 -17.05
CA SER A 20 15.99 6.23 -17.08
C SER A 20 14.83 5.25 -16.95
N ALA A 21 14.95 4.06 -17.53
CA ALA A 21 13.93 3.02 -17.42
C ALA A 21 13.71 2.59 -15.94
N GLU A 22 14.71 2.78 -15.09
CA GLU A 22 14.68 2.51 -13.64
C GLU A 22 13.81 3.52 -12.86
N GLU A 23 13.51 4.70 -13.42
CA GLU A 23 12.71 5.76 -12.79
C GLU A 23 11.21 5.69 -13.10
N VAL A 24 10.77 4.83 -14.02
CA VAL A 24 9.34 4.64 -14.29
C VAL A 24 8.72 3.89 -13.13
N VAL A 25 7.90 4.59 -12.34
CA VAL A 25 7.16 4.02 -11.22
C VAL A 25 6.18 2.96 -11.75
N GLN A 26 6.58 1.69 -11.70
CA GLN A 26 5.76 0.57 -12.18
C GLN A 26 4.56 0.32 -11.28
N VAL A 27 4.71 0.56 -9.97
CA VAL A 27 3.64 0.47 -8.96
C VAL A 27 3.34 1.86 -8.39
N PRO A 28 2.40 2.61 -8.98
CA PRO A 28 2.18 4.03 -8.67
C PRO A 28 1.52 4.32 -7.31
N MET A 29 0.82 3.36 -6.68
CA MET A 29 0.21 3.54 -5.33
C MET A 29 -0.62 4.83 -5.19
N MET A 30 -1.40 5.18 -6.22
CA MET A 30 -2.14 6.45 -6.29
C MET A 30 -1.30 7.71 -6.08
N GLY A 31 -0.04 7.68 -6.54
CA GLY A 31 0.93 8.76 -6.45
C GLY A 31 1.50 8.99 -5.05
N VAL A 32 1.42 8.02 -4.13
CA VAL A 32 2.01 8.16 -2.80
C VAL A 32 3.53 7.94 -2.87
N LYS A 33 4.29 8.96 -2.44
CA LYS A 33 5.74 8.89 -2.23
C LYS A 33 6.00 9.27 -0.78
N PHE A 34 6.56 8.35 0.01
CA PHE A 34 6.82 8.59 1.44
C PHE A 34 8.00 9.55 1.63
N ALA A 35 7.88 10.51 2.54
CA ALA A 35 8.99 11.39 2.90
C ALA A 35 10.17 10.60 3.52
N SER A 36 11.39 11.11 3.41
CA SER A 36 12.60 10.46 3.95
C SER A 36 12.52 10.17 5.46
N GLY A 37 11.88 11.06 6.22
CA GLY A 37 11.63 10.91 7.66
C GLY A 37 10.53 9.90 8.04
N PHE A 38 9.76 9.40 7.08
CA PHE A 38 8.57 8.57 7.34
C PHE A 38 8.92 7.24 8.00
N LEU A 39 9.97 6.56 7.49
CA LEU A 39 10.39 5.25 8.01
C LEU A 39 10.92 5.35 9.45
N TYR A 40 11.62 6.43 9.79
CA TYR A 40 12.09 6.68 11.16
C TYR A 40 10.91 6.89 12.12
N ALA A 41 9.92 7.70 11.72
CA ALA A 41 8.70 7.90 12.49
C ALA A 41 7.90 6.60 12.67
N PHE A 42 7.81 5.78 11.62
CA PHE A 42 7.20 4.46 11.67
C PHE A 42 7.93 3.50 12.62
N ALA A 43 9.26 3.40 12.53
CA ALA A 43 10.07 2.56 13.41
C ALA A 43 9.94 2.98 14.88
N PHE A 44 9.98 4.29 15.15
CA PHE A 44 9.70 4.84 16.47
C PHE A 44 8.30 4.43 16.97
N GLY A 45 7.29 4.56 16.11
CA GLY A 45 5.92 4.15 16.43
C GLY A 45 5.80 2.66 16.77
N CYS A 46 6.50 1.77 16.05
CA CYS A 46 6.55 0.34 16.39
C CYS A 46 7.16 0.09 17.78
N ILE A 47 8.29 0.72 18.09
CA ILE A 47 8.94 0.59 19.42
C ILE A 47 8.00 1.13 20.50
N PHE A 48 7.40 2.29 20.28
CA PHE A 48 6.48 2.94 21.21
C PHE A 48 5.27 2.05 21.52
N ILE A 49 4.62 1.49 20.48
CA ILE A 49 3.48 0.57 20.65
C ILE A 49 3.90 -0.69 21.39
N ALA A 50 5.06 -1.29 21.08
CA ALA A 50 5.53 -2.49 21.76
C ALA A 50 5.69 -2.25 23.28
N VAL A 51 6.34 -1.14 23.67
CA VAL A 51 6.52 -0.78 25.08
C VAL A 51 5.19 -0.57 25.81
N PHE A 52 4.26 0.19 25.22
CA PHE A 52 2.95 0.44 25.82
C PHE A 52 2.05 -0.80 25.86
N ALA A 53 2.12 -1.64 24.83
CA ALA A 53 1.40 -2.91 24.78
C ALA A 53 1.78 -3.82 25.96
N TRP A 54 3.06 -3.81 26.40
CA TRP A 54 3.50 -4.60 27.55
C TRP A 54 2.82 -4.15 28.86
N GLN A 55 2.79 -2.84 29.10
CA GLN A 55 2.12 -2.28 30.28
C GLN A 55 0.64 -2.63 30.28
N ARG A 56 -0.02 -2.55 29.12
CA ARG A 56 -1.44 -2.83 28.94
C ARG A 56 -1.79 -4.31 29.05
N PHE A 57 -0.92 -5.18 28.57
CA PHE A 57 -1.08 -6.64 28.62
C PHE A 57 -1.04 -7.18 30.06
N ARG A 58 -0.21 -6.59 30.93
CA ARG A 58 -0.02 -7.02 32.33
C ARG A 58 -1.13 -6.61 33.30
N ILE A 59 -2.12 -5.82 32.88
CA ILE A 59 -3.23 -5.39 33.75
C ILE A 59 -4.05 -6.61 34.18
N LYS A 60 -4.17 -6.82 35.50
CA LYS A 60 -5.03 -7.87 36.08
C LYS A 60 -6.48 -7.61 35.65
N THR A 61 -7.09 -8.56 34.93
CA THR A 61 -8.54 -8.54 34.70
C THR A 61 -9.21 -8.77 36.05
N VAL A 62 -10.03 -7.81 36.50
CA VAL A 62 -10.76 -7.91 37.77
C VAL A 62 -11.82 -9.01 37.62
N VAL A 63 -11.49 -10.23 38.03
CA VAL A 63 -12.44 -11.34 38.11
C VAL A 63 -13.13 -11.26 39.47
N LYS A 64 -14.44 -11.05 39.49
CA LYS A 64 -15.25 -11.17 40.71
C LYS A 64 -15.58 -12.65 40.93
N SER A 65 -14.77 -13.35 41.71
CA SER A 65 -14.99 -14.77 42.04
C SER A 65 -15.16 -14.96 43.56
N PRO A 66 -16.02 -15.90 44.00
CA PRO A 66 -16.12 -16.28 45.41
C PRO A 66 -14.87 -17.02 45.93
N SER A 67 -14.01 -17.51 45.04
CA SER A 67 -12.75 -18.16 45.41
C SER A 67 -11.62 -17.14 45.57
N ARG A 68 -10.92 -17.20 46.71
CA ARG A 68 -9.69 -16.44 46.98
C ARG A 68 -8.57 -16.87 46.04
N ALA A 69 -8.49 -18.16 45.71
CA ALA A 69 -7.50 -18.69 44.76
C ALA A 69 -7.57 -17.97 43.40
N LEU A 70 -8.78 -17.73 42.89
CA LEU A 70 -9.01 -17.11 41.58
C LEU A 70 -8.80 -15.58 41.56
N THR A 71 -8.77 -14.93 42.72
CA THR A 71 -8.59 -13.46 42.83
C THR A 71 -7.16 -13.05 43.17
N GLN A 72 -6.39 -13.92 43.84
CA GLN A 72 -5.02 -13.64 44.25
C GLN A 72 -3.99 -13.90 43.14
N LEU A 73 -4.22 -14.92 42.31
CA LEU A 73 -3.30 -15.34 41.25
C LEU A 73 -3.36 -14.43 40.02
N GLY A 74 -2.19 -14.02 39.52
CA GLY A 74 -2.05 -13.28 38.26
C GLY A 74 -1.84 -14.19 37.05
N PRO A 75 -1.89 -13.65 35.82
CA PRO A 75 -1.59 -14.41 34.59
C PRO A 75 -0.21 -15.07 34.61
N ASN A 76 0.77 -14.43 35.27
CA ASN A 76 2.12 -14.96 35.41
C ASN A 76 2.18 -16.20 36.30
N ASP A 77 1.35 -16.26 37.35
CA ASP A 77 1.31 -17.39 38.29
C ASP A 77 0.57 -18.59 37.66
N LEU A 78 -0.37 -18.32 36.76
CA LEU A 78 -1.18 -19.35 36.09
C LEU A 78 -0.46 -20.02 34.92
N GLY A 79 0.36 -19.29 34.14
CA GLY A 79 1.04 -19.80 32.94
C GLY A 79 2.57 -19.86 33.02
N GLY A 80 3.20 -19.19 33.97
CA GLY A 80 4.66 -19.00 34.02
C GLY A 80 5.17 -17.93 33.05
N GLN A 81 6.41 -17.47 33.27
CA GLN A 81 6.99 -16.34 32.51
C GLN A 81 7.14 -16.64 31.01
N ALA A 82 7.54 -17.87 30.64
CA ALA A 82 7.73 -18.23 29.24
C ALA A 82 6.41 -18.20 28.44
N ALA A 83 5.31 -18.68 29.03
CA ALA A 83 4.00 -18.64 28.41
C ALA A 83 3.49 -17.18 28.28
N LEU A 84 3.71 -16.37 29.31
CA LEU A 84 3.35 -14.95 29.31
C LEU A 84 4.05 -14.18 28.18
N ILE A 85 5.35 -14.41 27.98
CA ILE A 85 6.14 -13.76 26.93
C ILE A 85 5.62 -14.16 25.53
N ARG A 86 5.37 -15.45 25.29
CA ARG A 86 4.80 -15.94 24.01
C ARG A 86 3.41 -15.33 23.75
N ALA A 87 2.56 -15.26 24.77
CA ALA A 87 1.23 -14.67 24.65
C ALA A 87 1.30 -13.16 24.36
N TYR A 88 2.26 -12.46 24.98
CA TYR A 88 2.53 -11.07 24.67
C TYR A 88 2.95 -10.86 23.21
N PHE A 89 3.82 -11.71 22.65
CA PHE A 89 4.20 -11.58 21.24
C PHE A 89 3.02 -11.72 20.29
N ILE A 90 2.07 -12.63 20.57
CA ILE A 90 0.85 -12.78 19.77
C ILE A 90 -0.02 -11.51 19.86
N TYR A 91 -0.21 -10.99 21.07
CA TYR A 91 -0.99 -9.78 21.32
C TYR A 91 -0.35 -8.52 20.70
N ALA A 92 0.92 -8.27 20.99
CA ALA A 92 1.67 -7.12 20.48
C ALA A 92 1.82 -7.18 18.96
N GLY A 93 2.09 -8.36 18.40
CA GLY A 93 2.15 -8.57 16.96
C GLY A 93 0.84 -8.23 16.25
N SER A 94 -0.30 -8.57 16.86
CA SER A 94 -1.62 -8.24 16.31
C SER A 94 -1.89 -6.73 16.28
N ILE A 95 -1.53 -6.01 17.35
CA ILE A 95 -1.68 -4.55 17.41
C ILE A 95 -0.70 -3.87 16.44
N LEU A 96 0.55 -4.35 16.37
CA LEU A 96 1.55 -3.84 15.42
C LEU A 96 1.11 -4.06 13.97
N LEU A 97 0.50 -5.20 13.64
CA LEU A 97 -0.03 -5.46 12.31
C LEU A 97 -1.11 -4.44 11.93
N LEU A 98 -2.01 -4.14 12.86
CA LEU A 98 -3.04 -3.12 12.67
C LEU A 98 -2.44 -1.72 12.48
N TYR A 99 -1.41 -1.37 13.27
CA TYR A 99 -0.67 -0.12 13.14
C TYR A 99 0.02 0.00 11.77
N VAL A 100 0.74 -1.04 11.34
CA VAL A 100 1.39 -1.10 10.01
C VAL A 100 0.35 -0.91 8.92
N SER A 101 -0.79 -1.60 9.03
CA SER A 101 -1.87 -1.52 8.04
C SER A 101 -2.43 -0.10 7.92
N LEU A 102 -2.73 0.56 9.04
CA LEU A 102 -3.21 1.95 9.03
C LEU A 102 -2.14 2.95 8.57
N THR A 103 -0.87 2.67 8.85
CA THR A 103 0.25 3.56 8.51
C THR A 103 0.46 3.60 6.99
N PHE A 104 0.56 2.44 6.34
CA PHE A 104 0.83 2.34 4.90
C PHE A 104 -0.43 2.43 4.04
N PHE A 105 -1.58 1.98 4.54
CA PHE A 105 -2.84 1.93 3.79
C PHE A 105 -3.89 2.93 4.31
N GLY A 106 -3.51 3.89 5.17
CA GLY A 106 -4.43 4.90 5.70
C GLY A 106 -5.15 5.72 4.62
N LYS A 107 -4.43 6.13 3.57
CA LYS A 107 -5.01 6.83 2.41
C LYS A 107 -6.07 5.98 1.70
N LEU A 108 -5.78 4.70 1.51
CA LEU A 108 -6.70 3.73 0.89
C LEU A 108 -7.96 3.55 1.75
N LEU A 109 -7.80 3.35 3.05
CA LEU A 109 -8.92 3.17 3.99
C LEU A 109 -9.83 4.39 4.04
N VAL A 110 -9.26 5.60 4.08
CA VAL A 110 -10.05 6.84 4.06
C VAL A 110 -10.77 7.03 2.72
N GLN A 111 -10.15 6.67 1.60
CA GLN A 111 -10.80 6.73 0.30
C GLN A 111 -11.95 5.72 0.17
N MET A 112 -11.80 4.52 0.74
CA MET A 112 -12.86 3.53 0.81
C MET A 112 -14.03 4.00 1.68
N ALA A 113 -13.75 4.68 2.80
CA ALA A 113 -14.79 5.24 3.66
C ALA A 113 -15.65 6.30 2.94
N ARG A 114 -15.05 7.10 2.04
CA ARG A 114 -15.77 8.11 1.24
C ARG A 114 -16.77 7.52 0.23
N LEU A 115 -16.63 6.24 -0.13
CA LEU A 115 -17.55 5.55 -1.03
C LEU A 115 -18.84 5.09 -0.32
N VAL A 116 -18.86 5.10 1.01
CA VAL A 116 -20.04 4.79 1.82
C VAL A 116 -20.71 6.12 2.22
N PRO A 117 -21.99 6.36 1.90
CA PRO A 117 -22.68 7.65 2.15
C PRO A 117 -22.92 8.01 3.63
N ALA A 118 -22.17 7.46 4.58
CA ALA A 118 -22.43 7.58 6.01
C ALA A 118 -21.39 8.45 6.73
N ILE A 119 -21.83 9.66 7.09
CA ILE A 119 -21.30 10.53 8.16
C ILE A 119 -19.96 11.24 7.87
N GLY A 120 -20.05 12.49 7.38
CA GLY A 120 -19.28 13.65 7.87
C GLY A 120 -17.73 13.66 7.85
N ILE A 121 -17.05 12.69 7.25
CA ILE A 121 -15.57 12.60 7.24
C ILE A 121 -14.92 13.49 6.15
N ASP A 122 -15.72 14.15 5.30
CA ASP A 122 -15.22 14.86 4.12
C ASP A 122 -14.45 16.16 4.43
N ALA A 123 -14.70 16.82 5.56
CA ALA A 123 -14.17 18.16 5.83
C ALA A 123 -12.67 18.21 6.23
N TYR A 124 -12.10 17.11 6.71
CA TYR A 124 -10.71 17.06 7.22
C TYR A 124 -9.80 16.09 6.46
N ALA A 125 -10.36 15.19 5.66
CA ALA A 125 -9.62 14.12 5.00
C ALA A 125 -8.69 14.60 3.87
N ASP A 126 -8.94 15.77 3.27
CA ASP A 126 -8.02 16.37 2.28
C ASP A 126 -6.89 17.19 2.90
N LYS A 127 -6.94 17.46 4.22
CA LYS A 127 -5.85 18.12 4.97
C LYS A 127 -4.84 17.13 5.57
N LEU A 128 -5.18 15.84 5.62
CA LEU A 128 -4.34 14.78 6.17
C LEU A 128 -3.23 14.39 5.17
N ARG A 129 -1.97 14.58 5.58
CA ARG A 129 -0.77 14.20 4.82
C ARG A 129 -0.30 12.80 5.20
N PHE A 130 -0.83 11.79 4.53
CA PHE A 130 -0.52 10.36 4.77
C PHE A 130 0.92 9.96 4.45
N ASP A 131 1.62 10.77 3.66
CA ASP A 131 3.00 10.63 3.23
C ASP A 131 4.03 11.28 4.19
N SER A 132 3.53 12.03 5.19
CA SER A 132 4.36 12.78 6.13
C SER A 132 4.78 11.95 7.35
N PRO A 133 5.93 12.26 8.00
CA PRO A 133 6.36 11.60 9.23
C PRO A 133 5.39 11.78 10.42
N GLN A 134 4.49 12.77 10.34
CA GLN A 134 3.50 13.03 11.39
C GLN A 134 2.42 11.95 11.47
N TRP A 135 2.09 11.31 10.33
CA TRP A 135 1.02 10.31 10.27
C TRP A 135 1.30 9.04 11.10
N PRO A 136 2.46 8.36 10.94
CA PRO A 136 2.82 7.22 11.79
C PRO A 136 2.86 7.56 13.28
N LEU A 137 3.33 8.76 13.66
CA LEU A 137 3.39 9.20 15.06
C LEU A 137 1.99 9.41 15.64
N MET A 138 1.11 10.09 14.90
CA MET A 138 -0.27 10.32 15.31
C MET A 138 -0.99 8.99 15.57
N LEU A 139 -0.82 8.01 14.66
CA LEU A 139 -1.38 6.68 14.85
C LEU A 139 -0.80 6.01 16.10
N ALA A 140 0.52 6.03 16.30
CA ALA A 140 1.16 5.40 17.45
C ALA A 140 0.68 5.98 18.79
N PHE A 141 0.58 7.30 18.90
CA PHE A 141 0.02 7.95 20.08
C PHE A 141 -1.48 7.66 20.26
N GLY A 142 -2.23 7.56 19.16
CA GLY A 142 -3.64 7.14 19.18
C GLY A 142 -3.82 5.73 19.74
N PHE A 143 -2.99 4.77 19.31
CA PHE A 143 -3.00 3.40 19.83
C PHE A 143 -2.61 3.31 21.30
N ALA A 144 -1.70 4.16 21.77
CA ALA A 144 -1.28 4.17 23.16
C ALA A 144 -2.30 4.83 24.12
N GLY A 145 -2.93 5.95 23.70
CA GLY A 145 -3.74 6.79 24.61
C GLY A 145 -5.25 6.76 24.38
N LEU A 146 -5.73 6.74 23.14
CA LEU A 146 -7.16 6.96 22.81
C LEU A 146 -7.98 5.67 22.73
N ALA A 147 -7.34 4.54 22.42
CA ALA A 147 -8.02 3.25 22.25
C ALA A 147 -8.79 2.78 23.50
N GLN A 148 -8.35 3.17 24.71
CA GLN A 148 -9.01 2.82 25.97
C GLN A 148 -10.27 3.66 26.25
N MET A 149 -10.39 4.84 25.65
CA MET A 149 -11.55 5.73 25.86
C MET A 149 -12.77 5.32 25.04
N LEU A 150 -12.60 4.40 24.07
CA LEU A 150 -13.66 3.90 23.21
C LEU A 150 -14.11 2.51 23.67
N PRO A 151 -15.33 2.37 24.25
CA PRO A 151 -15.85 1.08 24.73
C PRO A 151 -15.75 -0.09 23.73
N PRO A 152 -16.07 0.06 22.43
CA PRO A 152 -15.97 -1.06 21.49
C PRO A 152 -14.52 -1.52 21.25
N VAL A 153 -13.56 -0.60 21.25
CA VAL A 153 -12.14 -0.91 21.05
C VAL A 153 -11.58 -1.64 22.26
N ALA A 154 -11.96 -1.23 23.47
CA ALA A 154 -11.60 -1.92 24.70
C ALA A 154 -12.13 -3.36 24.74
N ALA A 155 -13.34 -3.61 24.23
CA ALA A 155 -13.93 -4.95 24.16
C ALA A 155 -13.18 -5.87 23.18
N ILE A 156 -12.89 -5.39 21.97
CA ILE A 156 -12.11 -6.14 20.96
C ILE A 156 -10.72 -6.48 21.49
N GLU A 157 -10.09 -5.55 22.20
CA GLU A 157 -8.79 -5.79 22.76
C GLU A 157 -8.79 -6.78 23.93
N GLY A 158 -9.80 -6.69 24.81
CA GLY A 158 -10.00 -7.69 25.86
C GLY A 158 -10.16 -9.09 25.26
N TRP A 159 -10.92 -9.20 24.17
CA TRP A 159 -11.07 -10.43 23.40
C TRP A 159 -9.73 -10.92 22.82
N LEU A 160 -8.95 -10.04 22.18
CA LEU A 160 -7.64 -10.37 21.61
C LEU A 160 -6.66 -10.87 22.67
N ARG A 161 -6.64 -10.23 23.85
CA ARG A 161 -5.79 -10.63 24.98
C ARG A 161 -6.15 -12.02 25.49
N LEU A 162 -7.45 -12.29 25.69
CA LEU A 162 -7.93 -13.61 26.10
C LEU A 162 -7.60 -14.68 25.06
N ARG A 163 -7.68 -14.36 23.77
CA ARG A 163 -7.28 -15.27 22.69
C ARG A 163 -5.78 -15.59 22.74
N ALA A 164 -4.94 -14.58 22.97
CA ALA A 164 -3.49 -14.75 23.11
C ALA A 164 -3.12 -15.62 24.32
N TYR A 165 -3.80 -15.43 25.46
CA TYR A 165 -3.63 -16.29 26.64
C TYR A 165 -3.99 -17.75 26.35
N ARG A 166 -5.13 -18.01 25.70
CA ARG A 166 -5.53 -19.37 25.31
C ARG A 166 -4.52 -20.03 24.36
N ALA A 167 -4.00 -19.28 23.39
CA ALA A 167 -3.06 -19.82 22.40
C ALA A 167 -1.79 -20.43 23.02
N VAL A 168 -1.44 -20.00 24.24
CA VAL A 168 -0.26 -20.48 24.97
C VAL A 168 -0.64 -21.31 26.20
N GLY A 169 -1.93 -21.67 26.35
CA GLY A 169 -2.41 -22.53 27.45
C GLY A 169 -2.52 -21.82 28.80
N ILE A 170 -2.65 -20.48 28.82
CA ILE A 170 -2.95 -19.74 30.06
C ILE A 170 -4.46 -19.88 30.34
N PRO A 171 -4.85 -20.40 31.51
CA PRO A 171 -6.26 -20.53 31.91
C PRO A 171 -6.97 -19.17 31.90
N VAL A 172 -8.18 -19.13 31.34
CA VAL A 172 -8.96 -17.89 31.17
C VAL A 172 -10.43 -18.05 31.57
N ARG A 173 -10.91 -19.27 31.85
CA ARG A 173 -12.33 -19.55 32.14
C ARG A 173 -12.54 -20.18 33.52
N LEU A 174 -11.58 -19.96 34.42
CA LEU A 174 -11.47 -20.60 35.73
C LEU A 174 -12.77 -20.55 36.54
N GLU A 175 -13.51 -19.44 36.47
CA GLU A 175 -14.79 -19.30 37.17
C GLU A 175 -15.86 -20.26 36.63
N GLN A 176 -15.97 -20.40 35.30
CA GLN A 176 -16.93 -21.30 34.67
C GLN A 176 -16.58 -22.77 34.97
N THR A 177 -15.29 -23.11 34.91
CA THR A 177 -14.80 -24.46 35.22
C THR A 177 -15.05 -24.80 36.69
N MET A 178 -14.78 -23.86 37.61
CA MET A 178 -15.10 -23.99 39.03
C MET A 178 -16.61 -24.21 39.25
N ARG A 179 -17.47 -23.42 38.60
CA ARG A 179 -18.94 -23.59 38.67
C ARG A 179 -19.37 -24.97 38.17
N ASN A 180 -18.83 -25.43 37.04
CA ASN A 180 -19.14 -26.76 36.49
C ASN A 180 -18.69 -27.89 37.42
N LEU A 181 -17.53 -27.75 38.07
CA LEU A 181 -17.06 -28.70 39.09
C LEU A 181 -17.99 -28.74 40.30
N ILE A 182 -18.40 -27.59 40.83
CA ILE A 182 -19.36 -27.49 41.94
C ILE A 182 -20.69 -28.15 41.57
N VAL A 183 -21.25 -27.81 40.40
CA VAL A 183 -22.51 -28.40 39.92
C VAL A 183 -22.38 -29.92 39.78
N THR A 184 -21.23 -30.43 39.35
CA THR A 184 -21.00 -31.88 39.22
C THR A 184 -20.91 -32.55 40.60
N LEU A 185 -20.26 -31.92 41.59
CA LEU A 185 -20.22 -32.39 42.97
C LEU A 185 -21.62 -32.40 43.62
N GLU A 186 -22.43 -31.37 43.34
CA GLU A 186 -23.81 -31.26 43.83
C GLU A 186 -24.74 -32.29 43.16
N ARG A 187 -24.57 -32.57 41.86
CA ARG A 187 -25.30 -33.65 41.14
C ARG A 187 -24.92 -35.06 41.58
N ALA A 188 -23.78 -35.23 42.25
CA ALA A 188 -23.42 -36.47 42.93
C ALA A 188 -23.99 -36.54 44.37
N GLY A 189 -24.70 -35.49 44.80
CA GLY A 189 -25.44 -35.36 46.05
C GLY A 189 -26.69 -36.25 46.15
N PRO A 190 -27.37 -36.25 47.31
CA PRO A 190 -28.63 -36.98 47.49
C PRO A 190 -29.70 -36.48 46.51
N LYS A 191 -30.37 -37.38 45.77
CA LYS A 191 -31.37 -37.07 44.72
C LYS A 191 -30.79 -36.53 43.40
N GLY A 192 -29.47 -36.58 43.23
CA GLY A 192 -28.80 -36.19 41.99
C GLY A 192 -28.69 -37.35 40.99
N ASP A 193 -28.55 -37.04 39.70
CA ASP A 193 -28.45 -38.03 38.62
C ASP A 193 -27.09 -38.76 38.58
N LEU A 194 -26.13 -38.37 39.42
CA LEU A 194 -24.81 -38.99 39.52
C LEU A 194 -24.61 -39.78 40.83
N GLU A 195 -25.66 -39.99 41.62
CA GLU A 195 -25.60 -40.67 42.93
C GLU A 195 -25.00 -42.08 42.85
N GLU A 196 -25.32 -42.86 41.79
CA GLU A 196 -24.81 -44.23 41.62
C GLU A 196 -23.37 -44.32 41.10
N SER A 197 -22.79 -43.18 40.70
CA SER A 197 -21.44 -43.15 40.13
C SER A 197 -20.34 -43.35 41.19
N PRO A 198 -19.09 -43.68 40.81
CA PRO A 198 -17.99 -43.81 41.77
C PRO A 198 -17.83 -42.58 42.67
N LEU A 199 -18.07 -41.38 42.11
CA LEU A 199 -18.10 -40.12 42.85
C LEU A 199 -19.22 -40.05 43.89
N GLY A 200 -20.44 -40.44 43.52
CA GLY A 200 -21.60 -40.44 44.43
C GLY A 200 -21.43 -41.44 45.57
N LYS A 201 -20.82 -42.61 45.30
CA LYS A 201 -20.48 -43.63 46.31
C LYS A 201 -19.40 -43.15 47.29
N ALA A 202 -18.36 -42.46 46.81
CA ALA A 202 -17.33 -41.89 47.69
C ALA A 202 -17.92 -40.82 48.62
N LEU A 203 -18.74 -39.91 48.08
CA LEU A 203 -19.41 -38.89 48.87
C LEU A 203 -20.42 -39.47 49.86
N SER A 204 -21.15 -40.55 49.51
CA SER A 204 -22.13 -41.16 50.42
C SER A 204 -21.47 -41.77 51.67
N CYS A 205 -20.25 -42.29 51.55
CA CYS A 205 -19.46 -42.78 52.69
C CYS A 205 -19.15 -41.65 53.68
N TYR A 206 -18.62 -40.52 53.20
CA TYR A 206 -18.34 -39.36 54.05
C TYR A 206 -19.62 -38.72 54.62
N ARG A 207 -20.71 -38.67 53.84
CA ARG A 207 -22.01 -38.18 54.36
C ARG A 207 -22.51 -39.03 55.52
N ALA A 208 -22.44 -40.36 55.42
CA ALA A 208 -22.89 -41.25 56.49
C ALA A 208 -22.09 -41.03 57.78
N GLN A 209 -20.78 -40.79 57.66
CA GLN A 209 -19.91 -40.46 58.79
C GLN A 209 -20.33 -39.13 59.46
N TRP A 210 -20.44 -38.04 58.68
CA TRP A 210 -20.80 -36.72 59.22
C TRP A 210 -22.23 -36.66 59.76
N ASP A 211 -23.19 -37.32 59.11
CA ASP A 211 -24.57 -37.45 59.60
C ASP A 211 -24.61 -38.19 60.96
N GLY A 212 -23.81 -39.24 61.11
CA GLY A 212 -23.65 -39.96 62.38
C GLY A 212 -23.09 -39.08 63.50
N ILE A 213 -22.03 -38.31 63.22
CA ILE A 213 -21.41 -37.38 64.18
C ILE A 213 -22.42 -36.32 64.64
N ILE A 214 -23.12 -35.67 63.71
CA ILE A 214 -24.07 -34.60 64.03
C ILE A 214 -25.28 -35.14 64.80
N LYS A 215 -25.83 -36.29 64.39
CA LYS A 215 -26.98 -36.90 65.07
C LYS A 215 -26.63 -37.49 66.44
N GLY A 216 -25.38 -37.94 66.62
CA GLY A 216 -24.87 -38.46 67.88
C GLY A 216 -24.71 -37.40 68.96
N HIS A 217 -24.49 -36.13 68.59
CA HIS A 217 -24.35 -35.04 69.55
C HIS A 217 -25.72 -34.53 70.06
N PRO A 218 -25.96 -34.41 71.39
CA PRO A 218 -27.29 -34.13 71.95
C PRO A 218 -27.95 -32.85 71.44
N TRP A 219 -27.17 -31.77 71.29
CA TRP A 219 -27.69 -30.47 70.86
C TRP A 219 -27.71 -30.33 69.33
N ALA A 220 -26.68 -30.84 68.65
CA ALA A 220 -26.60 -30.76 67.19
C ALA A 220 -27.62 -31.69 66.53
N GLY A 221 -27.90 -32.86 67.11
CA GLY A 221 -28.96 -33.77 66.65
C GLY A 221 -30.37 -33.20 66.86
N ALA A 222 -30.59 -32.40 67.91
CA ALA A 222 -31.83 -31.66 68.10
C ALA A 222 -31.97 -30.50 67.10
N TRP A 223 -30.87 -29.79 66.81
CA TRP A 223 -30.83 -28.78 65.76
C TRP A 223 -31.08 -29.39 64.37
N ALA A 224 -30.46 -30.52 64.05
CA ALA A 224 -30.58 -31.19 62.76
C ALA A 224 -32.01 -31.69 62.49
N ARG A 225 -32.71 -32.17 63.53
CA ARG A 225 -34.13 -32.53 63.42
C ARG A 225 -35.02 -31.31 63.18
N ARG A 226 -34.75 -30.17 63.83
CA ARG A 226 -35.50 -28.92 63.64
C ARG A 226 -35.23 -28.28 62.27
N ARG A 227 -34.01 -28.42 61.72
CA ARG A 227 -33.57 -27.82 60.47
C ARG A 227 -33.01 -28.86 59.50
N ALA A 228 -33.85 -29.83 59.15
CA ALA A 228 -33.43 -31.00 58.36
C ALA A 228 -32.75 -30.66 57.04
N SER A 229 -33.26 -29.67 56.29
CA SER A 229 -32.64 -29.22 55.03
C SER A 229 -31.24 -28.65 55.25
N ARG A 230 -31.10 -27.70 56.18
CA ARG A 230 -29.82 -27.04 56.49
C ARG A 230 -28.78 -28.01 57.04
N ALA A 231 -29.22 -29.01 57.80
CA ALA A 231 -28.35 -30.08 58.28
C ALA A 231 -27.86 -30.98 57.13
N GLN A 232 -28.73 -31.32 56.18
CA GLN A 232 -28.34 -32.06 54.98
C GLN A 232 -27.35 -31.27 54.10
N ASP A 233 -27.57 -29.96 53.95
CA ASP A 233 -26.66 -29.09 53.20
C ASP A 233 -25.29 -29.03 53.88
N LEU A 234 -25.24 -28.89 55.20
CA LEU A 234 -23.99 -28.89 55.98
C LEU A 234 -23.26 -30.23 55.85
N VAL A 235 -23.97 -31.37 55.99
CA VAL A 235 -23.40 -32.71 55.82
C VAL A 235 -22.86 -32.91 54.41
N SER A 236 -23.60 -32.46 53.39
CA SER A 236 -23.17 -32.51 51.99
C SER A 236 -21.89 -31.68 51.79
N LEU A 237 -21.87 -30.45 52.30
CA LEU A 237 -20.73 -29.54 52.21
C LEU A 237 -19.48 -30.10 52.90
N LEU A 238 -19.60 -30.61 54.12
CA LEU A 238 -18.49 -31.24 54.85
C LEU A 238 -17.99 -32.49 54.13
N SER A 239 -18.89 -33.30 53.56
CA SER A 239 -18.50 -34.48 52.76
C SER A 239 -17.74 -34.12 51.48
N GLN A 240 -18.12 -33.03 50.82
CA GLN A 240 -17.40 -32.51 49.64
C GLN A 240 -16.02 -31.99 50.04
N LEU A 241 -15.93 -31.26 51.16
CA LEU A 241 -14.67 -30.69 51.64
C LEU A 241 -13.69 -31.80 52.06
N GLU A 242 -14.16 -32.81 52.80
CA GLU A 242 -13.36 -33.97 53.21
C GLU A 242 -12.83 -34.72 51.99
N LEU A 243 -13.66 -34.92 50.95
CA LEU A 243 -13.26 -35.56 49.71
C LEU A 243 -12.19 -34.75 48.95
N LEU A 244 -12.32 -33.42 48.89
CA LEU A 244 -11.32 -32.55 48.26
C LEU A 244 -9.98 -32.58 49.01
N VAL A 245 -10.02 -32.60 50.35
CA VAL A 245 -8.83 -32.73 51.20
C VAL A 245 -8.18 -34.10 51.01
N SER A 246 -8.97 -35.17 50.96
CA SER A 246 -8.45 -36.53 50.80
C SER A 246 -7.79 -36.71 49.43
N TRP A 247 -8.37 -36.16 48.36
CA TRP A 247 -7.73 -36.14 47.03
C TRP A 247 -6.47 -35.31 47.01
N SER A 248 -6.41 -34.21 47.74
CA SER A 248 -5.21 -33.39 47.76
C SER A 248 -4.03 -34.11 48.46
N LYS A 249 -4.34 -34.83 49.55
CA LYS A 249 -3.37 -35.60 50.35
C LYS A 249 -3.00 -36.96 49.73
N SER A 250 -3.83 -37.52 48.86
CA SER A 250 -3.57 -38.82 48.22
C SER A 250 -2.52 -38.70 47.10
N LYS A 251 -1.86 -39.82 46.77
CA LYS A 251 -0.93 -39.87 45.63
C LYS A 251 -1.73 -39.71 44.33
N ARG A 252 -1.77 -38.51 43.77
CA ARG A 252 -2.43 -38.18 42.49
C ARG A 252 -1.62 -38.59 41.24
N GLY A 253 -0.63 -39.48 41.41
CA GLY A 253 0.27 -39.88 40.33
C GLY A 253 1.12 -38.72 39.80
N SER A 254 1.27 -38.61 38.48
CA SER A 254 1.96 -37.51 37.78
C SER A 254 1.11 -36.25 37.59
N TRP A 255 -0.10 -36.22 38.17
CA TRP A 255 -1.06 -35.11 38.03
C TRP A 255 -1.26 -34.39 39.37
N PRO A 256 -1.28 -33.05 39.39
CA PRO A 256 -0.97 -32.13 38.29
C PRO A 256 0.52 -32.18 37.90
N GLY A 257 0.84 -31.81 36.66
CA GLY A 257 2.18 -31.83 36.10
C GLY A 257 3.19 -30.94 36.83
N HIS A 258 4.48 -31.14 36.51
CA HIS A 258 5.61 -30.42 37.15
C HIS A 258 5.72 -28.94 36.75
N GLU A 259 4.94 -28.50 35.76
CA GLU A 259 4.99 -27.12 35.26
C GLU A 259 4.16 -26.14 36.11
N VAL A 260 3.26 -26.63 36.97
CA VAL A 260 2.40 -25.79 37.84
C VAL A 260 3.26 -24.88 38.73
N SER A 261 2.91 -23.58 38.80
CA SER A 261 3.63 -22.60 39.61
C SER A 261 3.66 -23.00 41.09
N GLN A 262 4.81 -22.80 41.74
CA GLN A 262 4.97 -23.00 43.18
C GLN A 262 3.92 -22.23 43.98
N THR A 263 3.58 -21.00 43.56
CA THR A 263 2.54 -20.19 44.19
C THR A 263 1.18 -20.89 44.25
N VAL A 264 0.81 -21.66 43.21
CA VAL A 264 -0.47 -22.40 43.17
C VAL A 264 -0.41 -23.61 44.10
N ARG A 265 0.74 -24.27 44.20
CA ARG A 265 0.98 -25.39 45.13
C ARG A 265 0.96 -24.93 46.58
N ASP A 266 1.56 -23.77 46.88
CA ASP A 266 1.59 -23.18 48.22
C ASP A 266 0.17 -22.81 48.68
N LEU A 267 -0.64 -22.25 47.77
CA LEU A 267 -2.06 -21.97 48.04
C LEU A 267 -2.86 -23.25 48.25
N GLU A 268 -2.64 -24.29 47.43
CA GLU A 268 -3.26 -25.59 47.63
C GLU A 268 -2.95 -26.13 49.03
N GLU A 269 -1.68 -26.18 49.43
CA GLU A 269 -1.27 -26.68 50.73
C GLU A 269 -1.90 -25.87 51.87
N THR A 270 -1.98 -24.55 51.71
CA THR A 270 -2.62 -23.65 52.68
C THR A 270 -4.10 -23.96 52.83
N TYR A 271 -4.86 -24.06 51.74
CA TYR A 271 -6.29 -24.34 51.79
C TYR A 271 -6.60 -25.75 52.27
N VAL A 272 -5.74 -26.74 51.96
CA VAL A 272 -5.86 -28.11 52.47
C VAL A 272 -5.62 -28.17 53.97
N ARG A 273 -4.66 -27.40 54.47
CA ARG A 273 -4.40 -27.25 55.91
C ARG A 273 -5.57 -26.59 56.62
N GLU A 274 -6.03 -25.43 56.14
CA GLU A 274 -7.20 -24.71 56.69
C GLU A 274 -8.46 -25.59 56.70
N SER A 275 -8.68 -26.38 55.64
CA SER A 275 -9.81 -27.32 55.55
C SER A 275 -9.69 -28.48 56.53
N GLY A 276 -8.50 -29.07 56.64
CA GLY A 276 -8.23 -30.13 57.61
C GLY A 276 -8.41 -29.66 59.06
N ASP A 277 -7.93 -28.46 59.36
CA ASP A 277 -8.07 -27.85 60.69
C ASP A 277 -9.55 -27.59 61.02
N LEU A 278 -10.34 -27.08 60.07
CA LEU A 278 -11.78 -26.87 60.23
C LEU A 278 -12.53 -28.20 60.47
N LEU A 279 -12.23 -29.24 59.69
CA LEU A 279 -12.87 -30.56 59.78
C LEU A 279 -12.53 -31.22 61.14
N ASN A 280 -11.26 -31.15 61.56
CA ASN A 280 -10.80 -31.67 62.85
C ASN A 280 -11.41 -30.90 64.03
N GLU A 281 -11.39 -29.56 63.99
CA GLU A 281 -12.00 -28.72 65.04
C GLU A 281 -13.49 -29.03 65.17
N PHE A 282 -14.20 -29.13 64.05
CA PHE A 282 -15.61 -29.45 64.03
C PHE A 282 -15.90 -30.85 64.60
N GLN A 283 -15.12 -31.86 64.19
CA GLN A 283 -15.25 -33.22 64.73
C GLN A 283 -14.98 -33.26 66.23
N GLN A 284 -13.93 -32.58 66.70
CA GLN A 284 -13.59 -32.51 68.13
C GLN A 284 -14.73 -31.87 68.92
N ARG A 285 -15.23 -30.70 68.48
CA ARG A 285 -16.34 -30.02 69.15
C ARG A 285 -17.64 -30.83 69.15
N MET A 286 -17.89 -31.63 68.12
CA MET A 286 -19.06 -32.52 68.08
C MET A 286 -18.88 -33.79 68.94
N SER A 287 -17.65 -34.09 69.36
CA SER A 287 -17.32 -35.23 70.24
C SER A 287 -17.33 -34.84 71.72
N GLU A 288 -17.16 -33.56 72.05
CA GLU A 288 -17.20 -33.05 73.42
C GLU A 288 -18.66 -33.07 73.94
N PRO A 289 -18.94 -33.78 75.06
CA PRO A 289 -20.28 -33.78 75.63
C PRO A 289 -20.60 -32.39 76.18
N PRO A 290 -21.84 -31.91 76.01
CA PRO A 290 -22.23 -30.61 76.55
C PRO A 290 -22.12 -30.59 78.07
N GLU A 291 -21.49 -29.56 78.63
CA GLU A 291 -21.45 -29.33 80.09
C GLU A 291 -22.88 -29.31 80.67
N ILE A 292 -23.15 -30.25 81.57
CA ILE A 292 -24.42 -30.34 82.29
C ILE A 292 -24.32 -29.40 83.49
N ASP A 293 -24.71 -28.13 83.31
CA ASP A 293 -25.49 -27.46 84.35
C ASP A 293 -26.26 -26.22 83.89
N ASP A 294 -27.37 -26.00 84.59
CA ASP A 294 -28.31 -24.87 84.61
C ASP A 294 -29.29 -24.63 83.42
N ARG A 295 -30.58 -24.94 83.64
CA ARG A 295 -31.69 -24.79 82.67
C ARG A 295 -31.99 -23.33 82.27
N ARG A 296 -31.48 -22.34 83.01
CA ARG A 296 -31.74 -20.90 82.78
C ARG A 296 -30.95 -20.29 81.60
N LEU A 297 -29.93 -20.98 81.08
CA LEU A 297 -29.04 -20.50 80.00
C LEU A 297 -29.33 -21.09 78.61
N SER A 298 -30.37 -21.93 78.47
CA SER A 298 -30.64 -22.71 77.25
C SER A 298 -30.78 -21.89 75.96
N GLY A 299 -31.53 -20.77 76.00
CA GLY A 299 -31.73 -19.90 74.82
C GLY A 299 -30.45 -19.24 74.31
N THR A 300 -29.52 -18.90 75.21
CA THR A 300 -28.22 -18.32 74.82
C THR A 300 -27.25 -19.37 74.27
N ARG A 301 -27.34 -20.62 74.72
CA ARG A 301 -26.53 -21.74 74.22
C ARG A 301 -27.00 -22.23 72.85
N GLU A 302 -28.31 -22.28 72.60
CA GLU A 302 -28.86 -22.58 71.28
C GLU A 302 -28.45 -21.53 70.24
N ALA A 303 -28.49 -20.24 70.60
CA ALA A 303 -28.02 -19.17 69.71
C ALA A 303 -26.51 -19.27 69.42
N ARG A 304 -25.67 -19.62 70.42
CA ARG A 304 -24.23 -19.84 70.22
C ARG A 304 -23.93 -21.04 69.34
N LEU A 305 -24.66 -22.14 69.51
CA LEU A 305 -24.51 -23.32 68.63
C LEU A 305 -24.92 -22.97 67.21
N ASP A 306 -26.02 -22.24 67.03
CA ASP A 306 -26.48 -21.82 65.71
C ASP A 306 -25.46 -20.89 65.03
N ASP A 307 -24.92 -19.93 65.77
CA ASP A 307 -23.85 -19.04 65.32
C ASP A 307 -22.59 -19.81 64.92
N TYR A 308 -22.16 -20.78 65.73
CA TYR A 308 -21.03 -21.65 65.43
C TYR A 308 -21.27 -22.48 64.17
N LEU A 309 -22.45 -23.12 64.04
CA LEU A 309 -22.81 -23.92 62.85
C LEU A 309 -22.89 -23.07 61.59
N ASN A 310 -23.43 -21.86 61.67
CA ASN A 310 -23.50 -20.92 60.55
C ASN A 310 -22.10 -20.41 60.15
N THR A 311 -21.25 -20.12 61.13
CA THR A 311 -19.86 -19.73 60.90
C THR A 311 -19.08 -20.88 60.26
N THR A 312 -19.28 -22.11 60.74
CA THR A 312 -18.67 -23.32 60.17
C THR A 312 -19.14 -23.54 58.73
N PHE A 313 -20.44 -23.38 58.46
CA PHE A 313 -21.02 -23.48 57.13
C PHE A 313 -20.37 -22.47 56.16
N SER A 314 -20.30 -21.20 56.55
CA SER A 314 -19.69 -20.15 55.72
C SER A 314 -18.20 -20.39 55.46
N LYS A 315 -17.45 -20.83 56.48
CA LYS A 315 -16.03 -21.18 56.34
C LYS A 315 -15.83 -22.39 55.43
N ALA A 316 -16.61 -23.46 55.62
CA ALA A 316 -16.55 -24.66 54.79
C ALA A 316 -16.94 -24.36 53.33
N GLU A 317 -17.91 -23.48 53.11
CA GLU A 317 -18.30 -23.03 51.78
C GLU A 317 -17.18 -22.25 51.10
N GLY A 318 -16.55 -21.30 51.80
CA GLY A 318 -15.38 -20.57 51.29
C GLY A 318 -14.23 -21.49 50.92
N LEU A 319 -13.88 -22.43 51.81
CA LEU A 319 -12.80 -23.40 51.58
C LEU A 319 -13.10 -24.39 50.45
N ARG A 320 -14.36 -24.83 50.30
CA ARG A 320 -14.79 -25.61 49.13
C ARG A 320 -14.55 -24.81 47.85
N HIS A 321 -14.95 -23.54 47.79
CA HIS A 321 -14.72 -22.70 46.61
C HIS A 321 -13.23 -22.51 46.33
N ASP A 322 -12.39 -22.37 47.36
CA ASP A 322 -10.93 -22.25 47.22
C ASP A 322 -10.30 -23.53 46.65
N LEU A 323 -10.61 -24.70 47.22
CA LEU A 323 -10.09 -25.98 46.75
C LEU A 323 -10.61 -26.36 45.35
N VAL A 324 -11.89 -26.09 45.05
CA VAL A 324 -12.42 -26.30 43.69
C VAL A 324 -11.85 -25.27 42.71
N GLY A 325 -11.52 -24.06 43.15
CA GLY A 325 -10.81 -23.06 42.36
C GLY A 325 -9.40 -23.53 41.97
N ILE A 326 -8.66 -24.13 42.91
CA ILE A 326 -7.37 -24.79 42.62
C ILE A 326 -7.56 -25.96 41.65
N LEU A 327 -8.59 -26.79 41.85
CA LEU A 327 -8.89 -27.91 40.96
C LEU A 327 -9.23 -27.44 39.53
N ALA A 328 -9.94 -26.32 39.40
CA ALA A 328 -10.23 -25.68 38.12
C ALA A 328 -8.96 -25.18 37.41
N ILE A 329 -7.99 -24.65 38.16
CA ILE A 329 -6.69 -24.25 37.63
C ILE A 329 -5.94 -25.47 37.09
N PHE A 330 -5.92 -26.58 37.82
CA PHE A 330 -5.27 -27.81 37.36
C PHE A 330 -5.97 -28.39 36.13
N LEU A 331 -7.31 -28.37 36.09
CA LEU A 331 -8.09 -28.92 34.99
C LEU A 331 -7.96 -28.11 33.68
N GLU A 332 -7.88 -26.77 33.75
CA GLU A 332 -7.65 -25.94 32.55
C GLU A 332 -6.20 -25.95 32.08
N ARG A 333 -5.25 -26.21 32.99
CA ARG A 333 -3.81 -26.15 32.68
C ARG A 333 -3.25 -27.48 32.18
N ASP A 334 -3.57 -28.60 32.83
CA ASP A 334 -3.07 -29.91 32.43
C ASP A 334 -3.99 -30.56 31.40
N ILE A 335 -3.54 -30.48 30.14
CA ILE A 335 -4.20 -31.09 28.99
C ILE A 335 -4.20 -32.64 29.09
N ASP A 336 -3.22 -33.22 29.78
CA ASP A 336 -3.05 -34.67 29.98
C ASP A 336 -3.88 -35.24 31.16
N SER A 337 -4.95 -34.57 31.58
CA SER A 337 -5.93 -35.20 32.48
C SER A 337 -6.54 -36.42 31.76
N PRO A 338 -6.77 -37.56 32.43
CA PRO A 338 -7.06 -38.84 31.77
C PRO A 338 -8.36 -38.75 30.95
N ASP A 339 -8.24 -38.65 29.63
CA ASP A 339 -9.37 -38.68 28.70
C ASP A 339 -9.29 -39.88 27.74
N ARG A 340 -10.34 -40.70 27.83
CA ARG A 340 -11.03 -41.52 26.80
C ARG A 340 -10.28 -42.40 25.80
N THR A 341 -8.97 -42.57 25.87
CA THR A 341 -8.33 -43.65 25.10
C THR A 341 -8.24 -44.90 25.97
N ASP A 342 -8.94 -45.96 25.55
CA ASP A 342 -8.88 -47.32 26.11
C ASP A 342 -7.46 -47.95 26.10
N ASP A 343 -6.41 -47.17 25.81
CA ASP A 343 -5.06 -47.67 25.52
C ASP A 343 -4.01 -47.32 26.59
N PHE A 344 -4.42 -46.82 27.75
CA PHE A 344 -3.52 -46.71 28.90
C PHE A 344 -3.66 -47.91 29.83
N LYS A 345 -2.82 -48.91 29.62
CA LYS A 345 -2.61 -50.10 30.49
C LYS A 345 -2.11 -49.79 31.91
N ASP A 346 -2.13 -48.53 32.36
CA ASP A 346 -1.54 -48.11 33.64
C ASP A 346 -2.53 -47.30 34.50
N HIS A 347 -3.70 -47.89 34.80
CA HIS A 347 -4.70 -47.36 35.72
C HIS A 347 -4.27 -47.38 37.20
N SER A 348 -2.99 -47.50 37.52
CA SER A 348 -2.56 -47.87 38.87
C SER A 348 -2.53 -46.71 39.89
N TYR A 349 -2.81 -45.44 39.51
CA TYR A 349 -2.52 -44.28 40.38
C TYR A 349 -3.58 -43.16 40.54
N THR A 350 -4.77 -43.19 39.92
CA THR A 350 -5.81 -42.14 40.13
C THR A 350 -7.08 -42.68 40.77
N ASP A 351 -7.55 -42.00 41.83
CA ASP A 351 -8.79 -42.33 42.55
C ASP A 351 -10.01 -42.38 41.59
N PRO A 352 -10.83 -43.45 41.61
CA PRO A 352 -11.97 -43.61 40.70
C PRO A 352 -13.05 -42.52 40.82
N ALA A 353 -13.23 -41.93 42.00
CA ALA A 353 -14.18 -40.84 42.23
C ALA A 353 -13.65 -39.52 41.64
N LEU A 354 -12.34 -39.24 41.79
CA LEU A 354 -11.69 -38.10 41.14
C LEU A 354 -11.77 -38.24 39.62
N HIS A 355 -11.46 -39.42 39.08
CA HIS A 355 -11.57 -39.70 37.65
C HIS A 355 -13.00 -39.50 37.12
N ALA A 356 -14.01 -39.98 37.85
CA ALA A 356 -15.41 -39.78 37.50
C ALA A 356 -15.83 -38.31 37.52
N LEU A 357 -15.31 -37.49 38.44
CA LEU A 357 -15.52 -36.04 38.45
C LEU A 357 -14.92 -35.40 37.19
N LEU A 358 -13.64 -35.68 36.91
CA LEU A 358 -12.89 -35.05 35.81
C LEU A 358 -13.46 -35.38 34.42
N ILE A 359 -13.95 -36.60 34.19
CA ILE A 359 -14.58 -37.00 32.92
C ILE A 359 -15.96 -36.35 32.75
N LYS A 360 -16.74 -36.27 33.84
CA LYS A 360 -18.11 -35.75 33.78
C LYS A 360 -18.16 -34.22 33.70
N THR A 361 -17.10 -33.55 34.15
CA THR A 361 -16.93 -32.11 33.96
C THR A 361 -16.50 -31.85 32.53
N ALA A 362 -17.39 -31.27 31.71
CA ALA A 362 -17.08 -30.92 30.33
C ALA A 362 -15.89 -29.94 30.26
N ARG A 363 -14.80 -30.34 29.59
CA ARG A 363 -13.64 -29.46 29.32
C ARG A 363 -13.97 -28.45 28.22
N ALA A 364 -13.46 -27.23 28.38
CA ALA A 364 -13.65 -26.15 27.43
C ALA A 364 -12.89 -26.35 26.10
N ASP A 365 -11.74 -27.04 26.10
CA ASP A 365 -10.87 -27.22 24.91
C ASP A 365 -11.28 -28.39 24.00
N SER A 366 -12.32 -29.13 24.36
CA SER A 366 -12.85 -30.28 23.59
C SER A 366 -13.39 -29.92 22.20
N ALA A 367 -13.58 -28.63 21.90
CA ALA A 367 -14.01 -28.14 20.59
C ALA A 367 -12.90 -28.14 19.52
N GLY A 368 -11.63 -28.15 19.95
CA GLY A 368 -10.44 -28.05 19.11
C GLY A 368 -10.18 -26.66 18.55
N THR A 369 -8.90 -26.31 18.36
CA THR A 369 -8.53 -25.17 17.51
C THR A 369 -8.97 -25.51 16.09
N GLY A 370 -9.68 -24.60 15.42
CA GLY A 370 -10.10 -24.83 14.04
C GLY A 370 -8.92 -24.87 13.06
N PRO A 371 -9.20 -24.94 11.75
CA PRO A 371 -8.15 -25.00 10.73
C PRO A 371 -7.33 -23.71 10.59
N GLU A 372 -7.65 -22.64 11.33
CA GLU A 372 -7.10 -21.29 11.13
C GLU A 372 -5.57 -21.22 11.27
N SER A 373 -4.98 -21.93 12.24
CA SER A 373 -3.53 -21.86 12.50
C SER A 373 -2.72 -22.58 11.42
N GLY A 374 -3.19 -23.76 11.01
CA GLY A 374 -2.58 -24.52 9.91
C GLY A 374 -2.73 -23.79 8.57
N LEU A 375 -3.89 -23.18 8.32
CA LEU A 375 -4.12 -22.39 7.12
C LEU A 375 -3.22 -21.15 7.06
N PHE A 376 -3.01 -20.45 8.17
CA PHE A 376 -2.08 -19.32 8.20
C PHE A 376 -0.66 -19.72 7.80
N ALA A 377 -0.16 -20.85 8.33
CA ALA A 377 1.16 -21.38 7.95
C ALA A 377 1.20 -21.79 6.46
N ALA A 378 0.13 -22.42 5.95
CA ALA A 378 0.03 -22.78 4.54
C ALA A 378 0.02 -21.54 3.62
N LEU A 379 -0.57 -20.43 4.04
CA LEU A 379 -0.57 -19.17 3.28
C LEU A 379 0.84 -18.58 3.10
N ILE A 380 1.77 -18.82 4.04
CA ILE A 380 3.18 -18.41 3.88
C ILE A 380 3.82 -19.17 2.70
N ALA A 381 3.56 -20.47 2.59
CA ALA A 381 4.03 -21.27 1.45
C ALA A 381 3.36 -20.84 0.13
N VAL A 382 2.06 -20.52 0.17
CA VAL A 382 1.33 -19.98 -0.99
C VAL A 382 1.93 -18.66 -1.45
N PHE A 383 2.31 -17.76 -0.53
CA PHE A 383 2.98 -16.51 -0.89
C PHE A 383 4.29 -16.75 -1.67
N VAL A 384 5.15 -17.65 -1.18
CA VAL A 384 6.40 -18.00 -1.87
C VAL A 384 6.11 -18.62 -3.25
N LEU A 385 5.09 -19.47 -3.34
CA LEU A 385 4.68 -20.11 -4.59
C LEU A 385 4.13 -19.09 -5.61
N CYS A 386 3.28 -18.15 -5.18
CA CYS A 386 2.79 -17.05 -6.01
C CYS A 386 3.93 -16.11 -6.44
N ALA A 387 4.90 -15.82 -5.57
CA ALA A 387 6.07 -15.01 -5.92
C ALA A 387 6.93 -15.70 -6.99
N ALA A 388 7.17 -17.00 -6.86
CA ALA A 388 7.88 -17.79 -7.86
C ALA A 388 7.10 -17.90 -9.18
N ALA A 389 5.77 -18.07 -9.12
CA ALA A 389 4.90 -18.13 -10.29
C ALA A 389 4.86 -16.80 -11.05
N ALA A 390 4.78 -15.66 -10.34
CA ALA A 390 4.85 -14.33 -10.93
C ALA A 390 6.22 -14.09 -11.60
N TRP A 391 7.32 -14.45 -10.93
CA TRP A 391 8.67 -14.33 -11.49
C TRP A 391 8.85 -15.15 -12.78
N ARG A 392 8.29 -16.38 -12.81
CA ARG A 392 8.31 -17.25 -14.00
C ARG A 392 7.29 -16.87 -15.06
N GLY A 393 6.39 -15.93 -14.80
CA GLY A 393 5.37 -15.51 -15.77
C GLY A 393 4.15 -16.43 -15.90
N LEU A 394 3.98 -17.37 -14.97
CA LEU A 394 2.82 -18.27 -14.90
C LEU A 394 1.60 -17.58 -14.29
N GLN A 395 1.79 -16.44 -13.63
CA GLN A 395 0.75 -15.63 -13.01
C GLN A 395 0.90 -14.16 -13.45
N ASP A 396 -0.22 -13.48 -13.69
CA ASP A 396 -0.20 -12.08 -14.07
C ASP A 396 0.25 -11.20 -12.89
N PRO A 397 1.15 -10.23 -13.13
CA PRO A 397 1.53 -9.29 -12.10
C PRO A 397 0.35 -8.36 -11.75
N VAL A 398 0.47 -7.68 -10.60
CA VAL A 398 -0.59 -6.83 -10.02
C VAL A 398 -1.16 -5.81 -11.00
N GLY A 399 -0.33 -5.31 -11.92
CA GLY A 399 -0.73 -4.47 -13.04
C GLY A 399 -0.08 -4.92 -14.34
N GLN A 400 -0.77 -4.69 -15.46
CA GLN A 400 -0.37 -5.13 -16.81
C GLN A 400 0.99 -4.56 -17.28
N TYR A 401 1.51 -3.53 -16.61
CA TYR A 401 2.73 -2.82 -16.98
C TYR A 401 3.89 -3.04 -15.99
N VAL A 402 3.77 -4.02 -15.10
CA VAL A 402 4.83 -4.39 -14.15
C VAL A 402 5.75 -5.41 -14.83
N GLU A 403 7.04 -5.12 -14.85
CA GLU A 403 8.04 -5.99 -15.46
C GLU A 403 8.44 -7.12 -14.51
N ARG A 404 8.75 -8.31 -15.06
CA ARG A 404 9.12 -9.50 -14.27
C ARG A 404 10.44 -9.34 -13.50
N THR A 405 11.32 -8.47 -13.96
CA THR A 405 12.59 -8.12 -13.30
C THR A 405 12.40 -7.24 -12.06
N ASN A 406 11.23 -6.60 -11.91
CA ASN A 406 10.94 -5.74 -10.78
C ASN A 406 10.53 -6.57 -9.56
N LEU A 407 11.48 -6.81 -8.66
CA LEU A 407 11.27 -7.57 -7.42
C LEU A 407 10.10 -7.02 -6.58
N TYR A 408 9.98 -5.69 -6.44
CA TYR A 408 8.92 -5.07 -5.66
C TYR A 408 7.54 -5.33 -6.27
N GLY A 409 7.42 -5.21 -7.60
CA GLY A 409 6.20 -5.52 -8.34
C GLY A 409 5.78 -6.99 -8.20
N MET A 410 6.74 -7.92 -8.25
CA MET A 410 6.47 -9.36 -8.07
C MET A 410 5.98 -9.68 -6.65
N LEU A 411 6.63 -9.12 -5.62
CA LEU A 411 6.24 -9.35 -4.22
C LEU A 411 4.84 -8.79 -3.91
N ILE A 412 4.49 -7.63 -4.45
CA ILE A 412 3.12 -7.08 -4.31
C ILE A 412 2.11 -7.98 -5.01
N SER A 413 2.43 -8.49 -6.20
CA SER A 413 1.55 -9.39 -6.94
C SER A 413 1.25 -10.64 -6.11
N ALA A 414 2.29 -11.26 -5.55
CA ALA A 414 2.17 -12.41 -4.66
C ALA A 414 1.37 -12.08 -3.38
N LEU A 415 1.57 -10.88 -2.80
CA LEU A 415 0.85 -10.43 -1.61
C LEU A 415 -0.65 -10.29 -1.89
N VAL A 416 -1.04 -9.61 -2.97
CA VAL A 416 -2.43 -9.38 -3.35
C VAL A 416 -3.15 -10.72 -3.60
N GLU A 417 -2.50 -11.65 -4.30
CA GLU A 417 -3.09 -12.96 -4.59
C GLU A 417 -3.14 -13.86 -3.36
N THR A 418 -2.14 -13.79 -2.47
CA THR A 418 -2.20 -14.50 -1.17
C THR A 418 -3.32 -13.96 -0.29
N LEU A 419 -3.51 -12.64 -0.23
CA LEU A 419 -4.60 -12.00 0.53
C LEU A 419 -5.98 -12.34 -0.06
N ARG A 420 -6.09 -12.43 -1.39
CA ARG A 420 -7.29 -12.95 -2.06
C ARG A 420 -7.62 -14.37 -1.59
N LEU A 421 -6.65 -15.28 -1.64
CA LEU A 421 -6.82 -16.67 -1.19
C LEU A 421 -7.11 -16.76 0.31
N ALA A 422 -6.48 -15.92 1.13
CA ALA A 422 -6.75 -15.82 2.57
C ALA A 422 -8.18 -15.35 2.85
N SER A 423 -8.69 -14.39 2.07
CA SER A 423 -10.07 -13.88 2.17
C SER A 423 -11.11 -14.91 1.73
N LEU A 424 -10.71 -15.90 0.93
CA LEU A 424 -11.53 -17.01 0.46
C LEU A 424 -11.45 -18.25 1.36
N THR A 425 -10.49 -18.32 2.28
CA THR A 425 -10.24 -19.52 3.10
C THR A 425 -10.04 -19.18 4.58
N TRP A 426 -8.88 -18.65 4.93
CA TRP A 426 -8.44 -18.44 6.30
C TRP A 426 -9.33 -17.48 7.09
N LEU A 427 -9.62 -16.29 6.54
CA LEU A 427 -10.33 -15.23 7.25
C LEU A 427 -11.83 -15.57 7.51
N PRO A 428 -12.58 -16.13 6.54
CA PRO A 428 -13.92 -16.68 6.78
C PRO A 428 -13.95 -17.82 7.79
N LEU A 429 -13.00 -18.76 7.71
CA LEU A 429 -12.93 -19.90 8.63
C LEU A 429 -12.55 -19.47 10.04
N LEU A 430 -11.62 -18.50 10.17
CA LEU A 430 -11.29 -17.89 11.45
C LEU A 430 -12.54 -17.30 12.11
N ALA A 431 -13.33 -16.53 11.36
CA ALA A 431 -14.58 -15.94 11.86
C ALA A 431 -15.61 -17.01 12.27
N ALA A 432 -15.88 -17.98 11.39
CA ALA A 432 -16.85 -19.04 11.65
C ALA A 432 -16.45 -19.94 12.85
N PHE A 433 -15.18 -20.36 12.92
CA PHE A 433 -14.69 -21.18 14.03
C PHE A 433 -14.56 -20.40 15.34
N SER A 434 -14.31 -19.08 15.28
CA SER A 434 -14.36 -18.23 16.48
C SER A 434 -15.77 -18.16 17.08
N LEU A 435 -16.81 -18.06 16.25
CA LEU A 435 -18.20 -18.08 16.71
C LEU A 435 -18.60 -19.47 17.21
N ARG A 436 -18.24 -20.54 16.50
CA ARG A 436 -18.42 -21.93 16.97
C ARG A 436 -17.78 -22.12 18.35
N GLN A 437 -16.54 -21.65 18.54
CA GLN A 437 -15.86 -21.73 19.83
C GLN A 437 -16.60 -20.94 20.90
N TYR A 438 -17.05 -19.72 20.61
CA TYR A 438 -17.83 -18.90 21.55
C TYR A 438 -19.14 -19.59 21.98
N LEU A 439 -19.88 -20.19 21.04
CA LEU A 439 -21.11 -20.93 21.32
C LEU A 439 -20.84 -22.22 22.10
N TRP A 440 -19.74 -22.91 21.80
CA TRP A 440 -19.29 -24.08 22.56
C TRP A 440 -18.95 -23.70 24.00
N ASP A 441 -18.23 -22.58 24.14
CA ASP A 441 -17.79 -22.06 25.41
C ASP A 441 -19.00 -21.78 26.33
N ASN A 442 -20.04 -21.12 25.83
CA ASN A 442 -21.25 -20.82 26.60
C ASN A 442 -22.17 -22.04 26.82
N GLY A 443 -21.82 -23.21 26.29
CA GLY A 443 -22.64 -24.42 26.37
C GLY A 443 -23.91 -24.36 25.53
N ASP A 444 -24.01 -23.41 24.59
CA ASP A 444 -25.16 -23.22 23.71
C ASP A 444 -25.03 -23.98 22.40
N TRP A 445 -23.82 -24.45 22.05
CA TRP A 445 -23.60 -25.27 20.87
C TRP A 445 -24.38 -26.59 20.97
N ALA A 446 -25.14 -26.94 19.91
CA ALA A 446 -26.09 -28.07 19.94
C ALA A 446 -25.44 -29.40 20.34
N ARG A 447 -24.17 -29.63 19.98
CA ARG A 447 -23.41 -30.84 20.38
C ARG A 447 -22.80 -30.80 21.77
N ALA A 448 -22.61 -29.62 22.36
CA ALA A 448 -22.05 -29.50 23.72
C ALA A 448 -23.02 -30.00 24.79
N ARG A 449 -24.34 -29.95 24.54
CA ARG A 449 -25.39 -30.40 25.47
C ARG A 449 -25.92 -31.82 25.25
N TYR A 450 -25.33 -32.62 24.33
CA TYR A 450 -25.98 -33.86 23.86
C TYR A 450 -27.47 -33.63 23.46
N SER A 451 -27.79 -32.45 22.94
CA SER A 451 -29.16 -32.11 22.57
C SER A 451 -29.56 -32.87 21.31
N THR A 452 -30.66 -33.60 21.37
CA THR A 452 -31.15 -34.51 20.33
C THR A 452 -31.91 -33.83 19.19
N LYS A 453 -31.99 -32.48 19.14
CA LYS A 453 -32.79 -31.76 18.13
C LYS A 453 -31.94 -31.29 16.92
N PRO A 454 -32.14 -31.86 15.72
CA PRO A 454 -31.34 -31.54 14.53
C PRO A 454 -31.51 -30.10 14.02
N ASP A 455 -32.70 -29.50 14.18
CA ASP A 455 -33.01 -28.15 13.66
C ASP A 455 -32.14 -27.05 14.29
N HIS A 456 -31.78 -27.22 15.57
CA HIS A 456 -30.97 -26.24 16.30
C HIS A 456 -29.51 -26.22 15.80
N TYR A 457 -29.00 -27.37 15.34
CA TYR A 457 -27.62 -27.49 14.84
C TYR A 457 -27.48 -26.86 13.44
N ALA A 458 -28.44 -27.09 12.55
CA ALA A 458 -28.46 -26.47 11.22
C ALA A 458 -28.55 -24.94 11.31
N GLY A 459 -29.39 -24.42 12.22
CA GLY A 459 -29.49 -22.98 12.49
C GLY A 459 -28.16 -22.37 12.94
N GLN A 460 -27.42 -23.03 13.84
CA GLN A 460 -26.12 -22.54 14.30
C GLN A 460 -25.04 -22.56 13.22
N ILE A 461 -25.02 -23.58 12.35
CA ILE A 461 -24.11 -23.61 11.19
C ILE A 461 -24.43 -22.46 10.23
N LEU A 462 -25.71 -22.14 10.01
CA LEU A 462 -26.12 -21.05 9.14
C LEU A 462 -25.62 -19.70 9.68
N VAL A 463 -25.71 -19.46 11.00
CA VAL A 463 -25.17 -18.25 11.64
C VAL A 463 -23.64 -18.19 11.52
N CYS A 464 -22.92 -19.30 11.72
CA CYS A 464 -21.47 -19.34 11.51
C CYS A 464 -21.09 -19.06 10.04
N THR A 465 -21.89 -19.60 9.12
CA THR A 465 -21.70 -19.41 7.67
C THR A 465 -21.97 -17.95 7.27
N SER A 466 -23.03 -17.32 7.78
CA SER A 466 -23.34 -15.93 7.46
C SER A 466 -22.25 -14.98 7.95
N LEU A 467 -21.73 -15.19 9.17
CA LEU A 467 -20.60 -14.42 9.68
C LEU A 467 -19.34 -14.63 8.83
N GLY A 468 -19.01 -15.88 8.51
CA GLY A 468 -17.83 -16.18 7.68
C GLY A 468 -17.94 -15.61 6.27
N VAL A 469 -19.12 -15.70 5.63
CA VAL A 469 -19.40 -15.10 4.31
C VAL A 469 -19.25 -13.58 4.37
N ALA A 470 -19.85 -12.91 5.36
CA ALA A 470 -19.74 -11.46 5.52
C ALA A 470 -18.27 -11.03 5.69
N THR A 471 -17.50 -11.77 6.49
CA THR A 471 -16.09 -11.50 6.74
C THR A 471 -15.25 -11.72 5.47
N GLY A 472 -15.51 -12.78 4.71
CA GLY A 472 -14.84 -13.06 3.43
C GLY A 472 -15.15 -12.05 2.34
N VAL A 473 -16.42 -11.65 2.21
CA VAL A 473 -16.86 -10.59 1.28
C VAL A 473 -16.14 -9.28 1.62
N LEU A 474 -16.09 -8.91 2.89
CA LEU A 474 -15.36 -7.72 3.34
C LEU A 474 -13.86 -7.81 3.01
N GLY A 475 -13.24 -8.97 3.25
CA GLY A 475 -11.85 -9.23 2.86
C GLY A 475 -11.62 -9.08 1.35
N LEU A 476 -12.52 -9.60 0.52
CA LEU A 476 -12.44 -9.49 -0.94
C LEU A 476 -12.66 -8.06 -1.46
N VAL A 477 -13.53 -7.28 -0.82
CA VAL A 477 -13.67 -5.84 -1.11
C VAL A 477 -12.37 -5.10 -0.79
N LEU A 478 -11.72 -5.42 0.33
CA LEU A 478 -10.43 -4.83 0.68
C LEU A 478 -9.32 -5.25 -0.28
N VAL A 479 -9.32 -6.50 -0.78
CA VAL A 479 -8.38 -6.96 -1.80
C VAL A 479 -8.62 -6.24 -3.14
N ALA A 480 -9.88 -6.04 -3.55
CA ALA A 480 -10.23 -5.26 -4.74
C ALA A 480 -9.69 -3.82 -4.64
N ALA A 481 -9.94 -3.19 -3.50
CA ALA A 481 -9.43 -1.86 -3.16
C ALA A 481 -7.90 -1.81 -3.23
N LEU A 482 -7.23 -2.78 -2.61
CA LEU A 482 -5.78 -2.86 -2.56
C LEU A 482 -5.17 -3.07 -3.94
N LYS A 483 -5.76 -3.93 -4.77
CA LYS A 483 -5.32 -4.14 -6.15
C LYS A 483 -5.50 -2.87 -6.99
N ALA A 484 -6.66 -2.22 -6.89
CA ALA A 484 -6.89 -0.94 -7.57
C ALA A 484 -5.89 0.13 -7.11
N PHE A 485 -5.56 0.19 -5.82
CA PHE A 485 -4.60 1.12 -5.25
C PHE A 485 -3.20 0.97 -5.86
N PHE A 486 -2.71 -0.27 -5.99
CA PHE A 486 -1.38 -0.54 -6.56
C PHE A 486 -1.31 -0.24 -8.06
N ILE A 487 -2.41 -0.41 -8.80
CA ILE A 487 -2.48 -0.13 -10.24
C ILE A 487 -2.66 1.37 -10.52
N ALA A 488 -3.47 2.05 -9.70
CA ALA A 488 -3.95 3.39 -10.01
C ALA A 488 -2.88 4.47 -9.85
N THR A 489 -2.78 5.38 -10.81
CA THR A 489 -1.90 6.56 -10.75
C THR A 489 -2.49 7.73 -9.98
N ASN A 490 -3.81 7.82 -9.89
CA ASN A 490 -4.57 8.94 -9.36
C ASN A 490 -5.95 8.48 -8.85
N ARG A 491 -6.68 9.39 -8.19
CA ARG A 491 -7.99 9.12 -7.59
C ARG A 491 -9.05 8.78 -8.64
N GLU A 492 -9.05 9.44 -9.80
CA GLU A 492 -10.06 9.17 -10.83
C GLU A 492 -9.92 7.76 -11.42
N TYR A 493 -8.70 7.36 -11.77
CA TYR A 493 -8.44 6.02 -12.33
C TYR A 493 -8.67 4.90 -11.31
N PHE A 494 -8.42 5.19 -10.02
CA PHE A 494 -8.79 4.28 -8.94
C PHE A 494 -10.30 4.03 -8.89
N ALA A 495 -11.12 5.09 -8.96
CA ALA A 495 -12.57 4.97 -8.98
C ALA A 495 -13.09 4.23 -10.23
N GLU A 496 -12.46 4.48 -11.39
CA GLU A 496 -12.75 3.77 -12.63
C GLU A 496 -12.46 2.26 -12.55
N LEU A 497 -11.33 1.85 -11.95
CA LEU A 497 -11.01 0.43 -11.73
C LEU A 497 -11.98 -0.27 -10.76
N LEU A 498 -12.44 0.46 -9.75
CA LEU A 498 -13.34 -0.08 -8.72
C LEU A 498 -14.77 -0.24 -9.20
N ALA A 499 -15.32 0.77 -9.87
CA ALA A 499 -16.74 0.87 -10.20
C ALA A 499 -17.05 0.94 -11.70
N GLY A 500 -16.05 1.21 -12.54
CA GLY A 500 -16.19 1.34 -14.00
C GLY A 500 -15.81 0.07 -14.78
N GLY A 501 -16.14 0.08 -16.07
CA GLY A 501 -15.83 -1.01 -17.01
C GLY A 501 -16.79 -2.21 -16.95
N PRO A 502 -16.58 -3.23 -17.81
CA PRO A 502 -17.44 -4.41 -17.89
C PRO A 502 -17.25 -5.38 -16.71
N ALA A 503 -16.11 -5.32 -16.02
CA ALA A 503 -15.79 -6.15 -14.86
C ALA A 503 -15.20 -5.30 -13.71
N PRO A 504 -16.02 -4.47 -13.06
CA PRO A 504 -15.56 -3.59 -11.99
C PRO A 504 -15.07 -4.43 -10.81
N PHE A 505 -13.95 -4.04 -10.18
CA PHE A 505 -13.31 -4.85 -9.14
C PHE A 505 -14.23 -5.05 -7.92
N LEU A 506 -15.10 -4.09 -7.62
CA LEU A 506 -16.06 -4.15 -6.50
C LEU A 506 -17.17 -5.18 -6.72
N LEU A 507 -17.41 -5.64 -7.97
CA LEU A 507 -18.30 -6.77 -8.26
C LEU A 507 -17.51 -8.06 -8.48
N TYR A 508 -16.40 -8.01 -9.23
CA TYR A 508 -15.62 -9.18 -9.60
C TYR A 508 -15.05 -9.95 -8.41
N TYR A 509 -14.40 -9.25 -7.46
CA TYR A 509 -13.77 -9.91 -6.31
C TYR A 509 -14.80 -10.46 -5.32
N PRO A 510 -15.81 -9.69 -4.85
CA PRO A 510 -16.76 -10.20 -3.86
C PRO A 510 -17.61 -11.36 -4.35
N THR A 511 -17.91 -11.45 -5.65
CA THR A 511 -18.65 -12.59 -6.21
C THR A 511 -17.89 -13.91 -6.13
N GLN A 512 -16.56 -13.90 -5.91
CA GLN A 512 -15.77 -15.10 -5.63
C GLN A 512 -16.17 -15.76 -4.30
N ALA A 513 -16.85 -15.03 -3.41
CA ALA A 513 -17.37 -15.56 -2.15
C ALA A 513 -18.44 -16.65 -2.33
N ILE A 514 -18.89 -16.94 -3.57
CA ILE A 514 -19.80 -18.05 -3.89
C ILE A 514 -19.30 -19.41 -3.37
N ILE A 515 -18.00 -19.57 -3.12
CA ILE A 515 -17.42 -20.79 -2.55
C ILE A 515 -17.68 -20.94 -1.04
N LEU A 516 -17.87 -19.83 -0.31
CA LEU A 516 -17.92 -19.81 1.16
C LEU A 516 -19.15 -20.55 1.75
N PRO A 517 -20.35 -20.44 1.15
CA PRO A 517 -21.51 -21.25 1.55
C PRO A 517 -21.30 -22.76 1.45
N ALA A 518 -20.35 -23.23 0.63
CA ALA A 518 -19.96 -24.65 0.59
C ALA A 518 -18.80 -24.96 1.56
N LEU A 519 -17.76 -24.13 1.58
CA LEU A 519 -16.55 -24.33 2.39
C LEU A 519 -16.86 -24.41 3.89
N ILE A 520 -17.60 -23.43 4.43
CA ILE A 520 -17.76 -23.25 5.87
C ILE A 520 -18.58 -24.41 6.49
N PRO A 521 -19.74 -24.80 5.95
CA PRO A 521 -20.48 -25.94 6.47
C PRO A 521 -19.69 -27.24 6.38
N LEU A 522 -18.99 -27.49 5.26
CA LEU A 522 -18.17 -28.71 5.11
C LEU A 522 -17.03 -28.75 6.12
N ALA A 523 -16.37 -27.62 6.39
CA ALA A 523 -15.32 -27.51 7.39
C ALA A 523 -15.86 -27.79 8.81
N ILE A 524 -16.97 -27.15 9.21
CA ILE A 524 -17.59 -27.37 10.53
C ILE A 524 -18.08 -28.82 10.67
N TYR A 525 -18.74 -29.36 9.65
CA TYR A 525 -19.24 -30.72 9.61
C TYR A 525 -18.10 -31.74 9.74
N SER A 526 -16.99 -31.53 9.03
CA SER A 526 -15.81 -32.40 9.08
C SER A 526 -15.16 -32.42 10.47
N ALA A 527 -15.06 -31.25 11.12
CA ALA A 527 -14.50 -31.07 12.46
C ALA A 527 -15.39 -31.73 13.52
N ASP A 528 -16.71 -31.67 13.36
CA ASP A 528 -17.65 -32.21 14.34
C ASP A 528 -17.87 -33.73 14.23
N LEU A 529 -17.80 -34.36 13.05
CA LEU A 529 -18.35 -35.71 12.84
C LEU A 529 -17.41 -36.91 12.90
N SER A 530 -16.11 -36.71 12.76
CA SER A 530 -15.25 -37.79 12.32
C SER A 530 -14.35 -38.29 13.44
N LYS A 531 -14.83 -39.31 14.16
CA LYS A 531 -14.01 -40.05 15.12
C LYS A 531 -12.78 -40.71 14.46
N THR A 532 -12.82 -40.94 13.14
CA THR A 532 -11.77 -41.61 12.35
C THR A 532 -11.10 -40.70 11.29
N PRO A 533 -9.76 -40.72 11.17
CA PRO A 533 -9.00 -39.83 10.27
C PRO A 533 -9.32 -40.04 8.78
N HIS A 534 -9.62 -41.28 8.35
CA HIS A 534 -9.94 -41.58 6.96
C HIS A 534 -11.19 -40.87 6.43
N ARG A 535 -12.25 -40.73 7.25
CA ARG A 535 -13.48 -40.05 6.83
C ARG A 535 -13.23 -38.55 6.57
N ARG A 536 -12.26 -37.94 7.26
CA ARG A 536 -11.89 -36.53 7.06
C ARG A 536 -11.19 -36.29 5.75
N LEU A 537 -10.26 -37.16 5.39
CA LEU A 537 -9.56 -37.07 4.11
C LEU A 537 -10.55 -37.13 2.94
N ILE A 538 -11.57 -38.00 3.01
CA ILE A 538 -12.64 -38.07 2.01
C ILE A 538 -13.42 -36.76 1.93
N TRP A 539 -13.85 -36.21 3.06
CA TRP A 539 -14.52 -34.90 3.09
C TRP A 539 -13.65 -33.76 2.58
N GLY A 540 -12.34 -33.82 2.82
CA GLY A 540 -11.37 -32.88 2.26
C GLY A 540 -11.29 -32.93 0.74
N VAL A 541 -11.26 -34.13 0.14
CA VAL A 541 -11.26 -34.32 -1.32
C VAL A 541 -12.57 -33.82 -1.92
N VAL A 542 -13.71 -34.18 -1.33
CA VAL A 542 -15.04 -33.73 -1.79
C VAL A 542 -15.14 -32.21 -1.73
N ALA A 543 -14.70 -31.58 -0.63
CA ALA A 543 -14.72 -30.12 -0.49
C ALA A 543 -13.83 -29.44 -1.55
N ALA A 544 -12.62 -29.97 -1.79
CA ALA A 544 -11.71 -29.43 -2.78
C ALA A 544 -12.33 -29.47 -4.20
N LEU A 545 -12.94 -30.60 -4.58
CA LEU A 545 -13.62 -30.76 -5.87
C LEU A 545 -14.80 -29.79 -6.04
N VAL A 546 -15.67 -29.68 -5.02
CA VAL A 546 -16.80 -28.74 -5.05
C VAL A 546 -16.32 -27.30 -5.22
N ILE A 547 -15.31 -26.88 -4.45
CA ILE A 547 -14.78 -25.51 -4.53
C ILE A 547 -14.09 -25.25 -5.87
N GLY A 548 -13.34 -26.23 -6.41
CA GLY A 548 -12.76 -26.14 -7.75
C GLY A 548 -13.84 -25.91 -8.81
N THR A 549 -14.93 -26.67 -8.78
CA THR A 549 -16.04 -26.49 -9.75
C THR A 549 -16.72 -25.12 -9.64
N LEU A 550 -16.97 -24.64 -8.43
CA LEU A 550 -17.60 -23.33 -8.20
C LEU A 550 -16.69 -22.17 -8.67
N TRP A 551 -15.39 -22.28 -8.42
CA TRP A 551 -14.43 -21.29 -8.89
C TRP A 551 -14.33 -21.27 -10.42
N LEU A 552 -14.30 -22.45 -11.06
CA LEU A 552 -14.28 -22.54 -12.52
C LEU A 552 -15.54 -21.93 -13.13
N ALA A 553 -16.70 -22.18 -12.54
CA ALA A 553 -17.95 -21.55 -12.96
C ALA A 553 -17.88 -20.01 -12.86
N HIS A 554 -17.33 -19.47 -11.77
CA HIS A 554 -17.10 -18.02 -11.62
C HIS A 554 -16.16 -17.48 -12.70
N ALA A 555 -15.03 -18.15 -12.96
CA ALA A 555 -14.07 -17.75 -13.99
C ALA A 555 -14.70 -17.74 -15.39
N THR A 556 -15.51 -18.75 -15.72
CA THR A 556 -16.22 -18.81 -17.02
C THR A 556 -17.29 -17.73 -17.17
N TYR A 557 -17.93 -17.32 -16.08
CA TYR A 557 -18.93 -16.25 -16.11
C TYR A 557 -18.30 -14.89 -16.47
N TRP A 558 -17.14 -14.57 -15.87
CA TRP A 558 -16.49 -13.27 -16.08
C TRP A 558 -15.62 -13.21 -17.35
N ASN A 559 -15.02 -14.32 -17.77
CA ASN A 559 -14.14 -14.36 -18.96
C ASN A 559 -14.85 -14.86 -20.24
N GLY A 560 -16.14 -15.20 -20.18
CA GLY A 560 -16.93 -15.71 -21.31
C GLY A 560 -16.50 -17.12 -21.78
N THR A 561 -16.91 -17.51 -22.98
CA THR A 561 -16.64 -18.84 -23.57
C THR A 561 -15.21 -19.03 -24.10
N VAL A 562 -14.38 -17.98 -24.06
CA VAL A 562 -12.98 -17.99 -24.53
C VAL A 562 -12.14 -19.05 -23.80
N LEU A 563 -12.41 -19.26 -22.51
CA LEU A 563 -11.77 -20.25 -21.67
C LEU A 563 -11.98 -21.70 -22.17
N ILE A 564 -13.18 -22.01 -22.66
CA ILE A 564 -13.57 -23.35 -23.11
C ILE A 564 -13.11 -23.59 -24.56
N ARG A 565 -12.86 -22.53 -25.33
CA ARG A 565 -12.47 -22.67 -26.74
C ARG A 565 -10.96 -22.88 -26.93
N ASP A 566 -10.14 -22.18 -26.14
CA ASP A 566 -8.68 -22.10 -26.36
C ASP A 566 -7.86 -23.04 -25.47
N CYS A 567 -8.45 -23.59 -24.41
CA CYS A 567 -7.72 -24.26 -23.31
C CYS A 567 -8.21 -25.69 -22.97
N VAL A 568 -8.96 -26.36 -23.85
CA VAL A 568 -9.63 -27.65 -23.52
C VAL A 568 -8.80 -28.91 -23.81
N SER A 569 -7.77 -28.85 -24.66
CA SER A 569 -6.96 -30.05 -24.90
C SER A 569 -5.95 -30.30 -23.76
N ALA A 570 -5.73 -31.57 -23.42
CA ALA A 570 -4.81 -31.96 -22.33
C ALA A 570 -3.38 -31.45 -22.52
N THR A 571 -2.94 -31.26 -23.76
CA THR A 571 -1.63 -30.68 -24.09
C THR A 571 -1.62 -29.15 -24.06
N ALA A 572 -2.76 -28.49 -24.31
CA ALA A 572 -2.87 -27.02 -24.25
C ALA A 572 -2.93 -26.48 -22.82
N ILE A 573 -3.51 -27.23 -21.86
CA ILE A 573 -3.64 -26.80 -20.45
C ILE A 573 -2.27 -26.53 -19.79
N LEU A 574 -1.23 -27.23 -20.21
CA LEU A 574 0.13 -27.10 -19.67
C LEU A 574 0.98 -26.01 -20.37
N THR A 575 0.42 -25.31 -21.37
CA THR A 575 1.11 -24.18 -22.00
C THR A 575 1.11 -22.96 -21.06
N GLU A 576 2.20 -22.19 -21.03
CA GLU A 576 2.32 -21.01 -20.16
C GLU A 576 1.16 -20.00 -20.35
N ALA A 577 0.73 -19.81 -21.60
CA ALA A 577 -0.39 -18.93 -21.93
C ALA A 577 -1.71 -19.41 -21.31
N CYS A 578 -1.97 -20.72 -21.33
CA CYS A 578 -3.19 -21.28 -20.75
C CYS A 578 -3.14 -21.29 -19.22
N VAL A 579 -2.01 -21.67 -18.61
CA VAL A 579 -1.79 -21.63 -17.15
C VAL A 579 -2.05 -20.21 -16.61
N ARG A 580 -1.54 -19.18 -17.31
CA ARG A 580 -1.73 -17.77 -16.98
C ARG A 580 -3.19 -17.34 -17.14
N ARG A 581 -3.81 -17.61 -18.29
CA ARG A 581 -5.18 -17.17 -18.59
C ARG A 581 -6.23 -17.86 -17.71
N MET A 582 -5.96 -19.09 -17.27
CA MET A 582 -6.79 -19.87 -16.37
C MET A 582 -6.56 -19.56 -14.89
N ASP A 583 -5.56 -18.72 -14.53
CA ASP A 583 -5.12 -18.51 -13.15
C ASP A 583 -4.94 -19.85 -12.39
N LEU A 584 -4.36 -20.85 -13.09
CA LEU A 584 -4.36 -22.26 -12.66
C LEU A 584 -3.59 -22.46 -11.35
N ILE A 585 -2.55 -21.66 -11.13
CA ILE A 585 -1.75 -21.69 -9.90
C ILE A 585 -2.62 -21.34 -8.68
N SER A 586 -3.38 -20.24 -8.76
CA SER A 586 -4.30 -19.83 -7.70
C SER A 586 -5.42 -20.84 -7.50
N HIS A 587 -5.88 -21.48 -8.57
CA HIS A 587 -6.88 -22.55 -8.53
C HIS A 587 -6.40 -23.76 -7.73
N LEU A 588 -5.23 -24.28 -8.07
CA LEU A 588 -4.61 -25.42 -7.38
C LEU A 588 -4.29 -25.06 -5.92
N ALA A 589 -3.83 -23.84 -5.66
CA ALA A 589 -3.60 -23.35 -4.30
C ALA A 589 -4.90 -23.33 -3.49
N LEU A 590 -6.00 -22.83 -4.05
CA LEU A 590 -7.31 -22.78 -3.37
C LEU A 590 -7.86 -24.18 -3.05
N MET A 591 -7.77 -25.12 -4.00
CA MET A 591 -8.15 -26.51 -3.79
C MET A 591 -7.30 -27.18 -2.72
N THR A 592 -5.98 -26.93 -2.73
CA THR A 592 -5.06 -27.46 -1.73
C THR A 592 -5.36 -26.90 -0.34
N LEU A 593 -5.55 -25.58 -0.21
CA LEU A 593 -5.93 -24.95 1.04
C LEU A 593 -7.26 -25.49 1.58
N THR A 594 -8.23 -25.74 0.70
CA THR A 594 -9.52 -26.35 1.06
C THR A 594 -9.34 -27.77 1.59
N PHE A 595 -8.58 -28.61 0.87
CA PHE A 595 -8.27 -29.96 1.30
C PHE A 595 -7.55 -29.96 2.65
N LEU A 596 -6.57 -29.08 2.83
CA LEU A 596 -5.85 -28.93 4.08
C LEU A 596 -6.78 -28.48 5.22
N ALA A 597 -7.67 -27.52 4.98
CA ALA A 597 -8.61 -27.00 5.98
C ALA A 597 -9.56 -28.11 6.49
N VAL A 598 -10.22 -28.82 5.57
CA VAL A 598 -11.28 -29.80 5.89
C VAL A 598 -10.67 -31.16 6.25
N GLY A 599 -9.66 -31.60 5.51
CA GLY A 599 -9.07 -32.94 5.63
C GLY A 599 -8.03 -33.07 6.74
N ILE A 600 -7.19 -32.04 6.95
CA ILE A 600 -6.00 -32.15 7.81
C ILE A 600 -6.10 -31.26 9.05
N PHE A 601 -6.37 -29.97 8.91
CA PHE A 601 -6.16 -28.99 9.96
C PHE A 601 -7.27 -28.90 11.01
N GLY A 602 -8.49 -29.36 10.73
CA GLY A 602 -9.58 -29.43 11.72
C GLY A 602 -9.44 -30.49 12.82
N ASP A 603 -8.22 -30.93 13.17
CA ASP A 603 -7.99 -31.95 14.21
C ASP A 603 -7.84 -31.36 15.61
N LEU A 604 -8.27 -32.12 16.61
CA LEU A 604 -8.13 -31.75 18.02
C LEU A 604 -6.63 -31.73 18.41
N PRO A 605 -6.13 -30.66 19.07
CA PRO A 605 -4.73 -30.53 19.44
C PRO A 605 -4.21 -31.67 20.34
N GLU A 606 -5.11 -32.36 21.07
CA GLU A 606 -4.82 -33.56 21.86
C GLU A 606 -4.21 -34.71 21.03
N ARG A 607 -4.62 -34.88 19.76
CA ARG A 607 -4.09 -35.93 18.87
C ARG A 607 -2.79 -35.52 18.17
N ARG A 608 -2.61 -34.23 17.89
CA ARG A 608 -1.42 -33.70 17.21
C ARG A 608 -0.18 -33.74 18.11
N ARG A 609 -0.33 -33.51 19.43
CA ARG A 609 0.78 -33.58 20.39
C ARG A 609 1.28 -35.00 20.64
N ALA A 610 0.41 -36.02 20.60
CA ALA A 610 0.85 -37.42 20.63
C ALA A 610 1.81 -37.74 19.47
N ASN A 611 1.47 -37.29 18.25
CA ASN A 611 2.29 -37.49 17.05
C ASN A 611 3.56 -36.61 17.02
N VAL A 612 3.55 -35.43 17.64
CA VAL A 612 4.74 -34.57 17.75
C VAL A 612 5.71 -35.10 18.81
N ARG A 613 5.23 -35.68 19.92
CA ARG A 613 6.09 -36.38 20.90
C ARG A 613 6.78 -37.60 20.28
N GLU A 614 6.13 -38.26 19.33
CA GLU A 614 6.71 -39.32 18.49
C GLU A 614 7.76 -38.78 17.50
N ARG A 615 7.59 -37.54 17.04
CA ARG A 615 8.50 -36.84 16.12
C ARG A 615 9.70 -36.17 16.81
N GLU A 616 9.55 -35.75 18.07
CA GLU A 616 10.66 -35.32 18.93
C GLU A 616 11.57 -36.49 19.31
N ARG A 617 11.02 -37.71 19.36
CA ARG A 617 11.82 -38.96 19.43
C ARG A 617 12.68 -39.20 18.19
N THR A 618 12.41 -38.52 17.07
CA THR A 618 13.10 -38.71 15.78
C THR A 618 13.89 -37.48 15.30
N GLY A 619 14.04 -36.46 16.16
CA GLY A 619 15.15 -35.50 16.16
C GLY A 619 15.63 -34.96 14.81
N THR A 620 14.87 -34.05 14.18
CA THR A 620 15.44 -33.12 13.19
C THR A 620 14.70 -31.79 13.21
N GLY A 621 15.33 -30.75 13.76
CA GLY A 621 14.87 -29.37 13.69
C GLY A 621 16.01 -28.46 13.27
N VAL A 622 15.76 -27.56 12.32
CA VAL A 622 16.62 -26.40 12.05
C VAL A 622 15.73 -25.24 11.65
N GLU A 623 15.69 -24.20 12.49
CA GLU A 623 15.35 -22.84 12.10
C GLU A 623 16.65 -22.02 12.05
N SER A 624 16.75 -21.06 11.14
CA SER A 624 17.68 -19.93 11.31
C SER A 624 17.17 -18.71 10.55
N ALA A 625 16.89 -17.66 11.30
CA ALA A 625 16.77 -16.30 10.82
C ALA A 625 18.15 -15.63 10.83
N ALA A 626 18.41 -14.72 9.91
CA ALA A 626 19.25 -13.55 10.16
C ALA A 626 19.10 -12.53 9.02
N GLY A 627 18.74 -11.30 9.37
CA GLY A 627 18.75 -10.15 8.48
C GLY A 627 19.84 -9.15 8.87
N LEU A 628 20.22 -8.36 7.84
CA LEU A 628 20.72 -6.97 7.85
C LEU A 628 22.12 -6.68 8.40
N ALA A 629 22.93 -6.00 7.56
CA ALA A 629 23.44 -4.63 7.80
C ALA A 629 24.40 -4.19 6.67
N LEU A 630 24.25 -2.99 6.10
CA LEU A 630 24.95 -1.77 6.51
C LEU A 630 24.94 -0.72 5.37
N LEU A 631 24.83 0.56 5.74
CA LEU A 631 24.77 1.75 4.88
C LEU A 631 25.94 2.69 5.23
N ALA A 632 26.35 3.48 4.23
CA ALA A 632 27.11 4.73 4.27
C ALA A 632 28.59 4.75 4.71
N MET A 633 29.41 5.38 3.86
CA MET A 633 30.25 6.51 4.28
C MET A 633 30.30 7.59 3.19
N LEU A 634 30.18 8.84 3.65
CA LEU A 634 30.55 10.10 2.99
C LEU A 634 31.74 10.69 3.77
N PHE A 635 32.58 11.53 3.13
CA PHE A 635 33.01 12.89 3.52
C PHE A 635 34.33 13.35 2.79
N PRO A 636 34.66 14.67 2.75
CA PRO A 636 35.24 15.43 1.61
C PRO A 636 36.53 16.22 1.98
N MET A 637 36.99 17.19 1.14
CA MET A 637 37.85 18.35 1.55
C MET A 637 37.93 19.49 0.47
N LEU A 638 38.49 20.64 0.87
CA LEU A 638 38.29 22.07 0.47
C LEU A 638 39.61 22.69 -0.10
N VAL A 639 39.69 23.82 -0.86
CA VAL A 639 40.16 25.20 -0.44
C VAL A 639 40.69 26.13 -1.59
N LEU A 640 40.27 27.43 -1.54
CA LEU A 640 40.83 28.81 -1.86
C LEU A 640 41.12 29.44 -3.27
N ALA A 641 40.96 30.80 -3.30
CA ALA A 641 40.94 31.82 -4.38
C ALA A 641 42.22 32.72 -4.49
N PRO A 642 42.33 33.67 -5.48
CA PRO A 642 42.36 35.14 -5.21
C PRO A 642 41.83 36.10 -6.34
N THR A 643 41.90 37.44 -6.10
CA THR A 643 41.16 38.60 -6.74
C THR A 643 42.06 39.59 -7.58
N PRO A 644 41.66 40.84 -8.00
CA PRO A 644 41.33 41.24 -9.39
C PRO A 644 42.03 42.53 -9.93
N ALA A 645 41.66 43.04 -11.12
CA ALA A 645 41.91 44.44 -11.57
C ALA A 645 40.90 44.91 -12.66
N ARG A 646 40.66 46.22 -12.76
CA ARG A 646 39.47 46.91 -13.33
C ARG A 646 39.73 47.67 -14.65
N ALA A 647 38.71 47.84 -15.52
CA ALA A 647 38.69 48.77 -16.66
C ALA A 647 37.25 49.15 -17.13
N GLU A 648 37.15 50.24 -17.91
CA GLU A 648 36.01 51.16 -18.19
C GLU A 648 34.87 50.70 -19.16
N PRO A 649 33.71 51.42 -19.22
CA PRO A 649 32.42 50.92 -19.76
C PRO A 649 32.21 51.02 -21.28
N LYS A 650 31.31 50.16 -21.82
CA LYS A 650 31.01 49.97 -23.27
C LYS A 650 29.52 49.66 -23.53
N PRO A 651 28.95 49.96 -24.72
CA PRO A 651 27.53 49.73 -25.07
C PRO A 651 27.12 48.25 -25.26
N VAL A 652 25.82 47.91 -25.08
CA VAL A 652 25.28 46.52 -25.03
C VAL A 652 23.93 46.35 -25.77
N ARG A 653 23.86 45.37 -26.68
CA ARG A 653 22.66 44.97 -27.44
C ARG A 653 21.99 43.73 -26.81
N ILE A 654 20.69 43.78 -26.55
CA ILE A 654 19.94 42.74 -25.81
C ILE A 654 18.80 42.18 -26.67
N GLY A 655 18.74 40.87 -26.82
CA GLY A 655 17.73 40.15 -27.60
C GLY A 655 16.54 39.73 -26.75
N PHE A 656 15.33 40.22 -27.05
CA PHE A 656 14.10 39.92 -26.33
C PHE A 656 13.16 39.02 -27.12
N ARG A 657 12.62 38.01 -26.45
CA ARG A 657 11.77 37.01 -27.08
C ARG A 657 10.34 37.50 -27.30
N VAL A 658 9.78 37.31 -28.50
CA VAL A 658 8.50 37.95 -28.89
C VAL A 658 7.22 37.20 -28.52
N ASP A 659 7.24 35.88 -28.30
CA ASP A 659 6.04 35.01 -28.36
C ASP A 659 5.88 33.98 -27.21
N ILE A 660 6.65 34.10 -26.12
CA ILE A 660 6.70 33.11 -25.01
C ILE A 660 6.11 33.65 -23.70
N ALA A 661 4.89 34.20 -23.74
CA ALA A 661 4.16 34.55 -22.51
C ALA A 661 4.00 33.32 -21.59
N PRO A 662 4.21 33.46 -20.25
CA PRO A 662 4.39 34.71 -19.49
C PRO A 662 5.86 35.16 -19.28
N PHE A 663 6.83 34.51 -19.93
CA PHE A 663 8.26 34.77 -19.70
C PHE A 663 8.78 35.99 -20.47
N SER A 664 8.46 36.10 -21.76
CA SER A 664 8.79 37.26 -22.59
C SER A 664 7.87 37.30 -23.81
N TYR A 665 7.21 38.44 -24.03
CA TYR A 665 6.35 38.65 -25.19
C TYR A 665 6.29 40.13 -25.56
N ARG A 666 6.04 40.42 -26.85
CA ARG A 666 5.89 41.80 -27.32
C ARG A 666 4.45 42.28 -27.09
N ASN A 667 4.29 43.49 -26.55
CA ASN A 667 2.99 44.14 -26.40
C ASN A 667 3.03 45.55 -27.01
N GLU A 668 2.38 45.74 -28.15
CA GLU A 668 2.45 47.00 -28.92
C GLU A 668 1.76 48.20 -28.23
N ALA A 669 0.97 47.98 -27.17
CA ALA A 669 0.19 49.00 -26.48
C ALA A 669 0.90 49.74 -25.32
N SER A 670 2.20 49.53 -25.09
CA SER A 670 2.83 49.69 -23.76
C SER A 670 3.99 50.70 -23.61
N GLY A 671 4.12 51.70 -24.50
CA GLY A 671 5.12 52.78 -24.35
C GLY A 671 6.58 52.34 -24.62
N PRO A 672 7.60 53.00 -24.03
CA PRO A 672 9.02 52.78 -24.39
C PRO A 672 9.57 51.38 -24.04
N ARG A 673 8.89 50.57 -23.21
CA ARG A 673 9.21 49.15 -22.95
C ARG A 673 8.29 48.25 -23.78
N GLN A 674 8.73 47.83 -24.96
CA GLN A 674 7.90 47.05 -25.91
C GLN A 674 7.78 45.54 -25.58
N PHE A 675 8.59 45.03 -24.65
CA PHE A 675 8.63 43.62 -24.24
C PHE A 675 8.25 43.49 -22.76
N HIS A 676 7.40 42.51 -22.44
CA HIS A 676 6.84 42.27 -21.10
C HIS A 676 6.97 40.80 -20.72
N GLY A 677 6.96 40.50 -19.42
CA GLY A 677 7.01 39.14 -18.88
C GLY A 677 8.19 38.94 -17.94
N TYR A 678 8.14 37.87 -17.14
CA TYR A 678 9.05 37.66 -16.01
C TYR A 678 10.54 37.84 -16.35
N LEU A 679 11.00 37.28 -17.48
CA LEU A 679 12.40 37.35 -17.91
C LEU A 679 12.71 38.67 -18.64
N ALA A 680 11.76 39.21 -19.41
CA ALA A 680 11.93 40.50 -20.09
C ALA A 680 12.05 41.66 -19.09
N ASP A 681 11.17 41.70 -18.09
CA ASP A 681 11.16 42.72 -17.05
C ASP A 681 12.45 42.65 -16.22
N MET A 682 12.85 41.44 -15.78
CA MET A 682 14.11 41.21 -15.07
C MET A 682 15.33 41.70 -15.87
N CYS A 683 15.34 41.44 -17.18
CA CYS A 683 16.40 41.94 -18.05
C CYS A 683 16.47 43.46 -18.10
N PHE A 684 15.35 44.17 -18.09
CA PHE A 684 15.39 45.63 -17.99
C PHE A 684 15.93 46.09 -16.63
N ASP A 685 15.56 45.43 -15.52
CA ASP A 685 16.00 45.81 -14.17
C ASP A 685 17.50 45.57 -13.92
N ILE A 686 18.09 44.60 -14.62
CA ILE A 686 19.54 44.35 -14.56
C ILE A 686 20.32 45.62 -14.95
N PHE A 687 19.85 46.35 -15.95
CA PHE A 687 20.51 47.56 -16.48
C PHE A 687 19.90 48.87 -15.98
N ASP A 688 18.75 48.83 -15.30
CA ASP A 688 18.07 50.02 -14.80
C ASP A 688 18.87 50.71 -13.67
N GLY A 689 19.07 52.02 -13.80
CA GLY A 689 19.86 52.82 -12.85
C GLY A 689 21.40 52.75 -13.01
N TYR A 690 21.94 52.06 -14.02
CA TYR A 690 23.40 51.92 -14.23
C TYR A 690 23.86 52.63 -15.53
N PRO A 691 24.48 53.83 -15.46
CA PRO A 691 24.89 54.59 -16.64
C PRO A 691 26.06 53.98 -17.44
N ALA A 692 26.66 52.90 -16.94
CA ALA A 692 27.78 52.19 -17.57
C ALA A 692 27.39 51.42 -18.86
N TYR A 693 26.10 51.14 -19.06
CA TYR A 693 25.58 50.35 -20.19
C TYR A 693 24.33 51.01 -20.78
N LYS A 694 24.31 51.23 -22.10
CA LYS A 694 23.12 51.68 -22.84
C LYS A 694 22.48 50.46 -23.53
N VAL A 695 21.23 50.14 -23.17
CA VAL A 695 20.48 48.99 -23.68
C VAL A 695 19.87 49.29 -25.05
N GLU A 696 20.18 48.45 -26.03
CA GLU A 696 19.49 48.40 -27.32
C GLU A 696 18.68 47.10 -27.42
N ALA A 697 17.35 47.20 -27.43
CA ALA A 697 16.46 46.03 -27.46
C ALA A 697 16.23 45.52 -28.89
N VAL A 698 16.53 44.26 -29.15
CA VAL A 698 16.43 43.57 -30.45
C VAL A 698 15.40 42.44 -30.35
N PRO A 699 14.35 42.36 -31.20
CA PRO A 699 13.41 41.24 -31.18
C PRO A 699 14.06 39.94 -31.70
N VAL A 700 13.80 38.80 -31.06
CA VAL A 700 14.26 37.46 -31.49
C VAL A 700 13.15 36.40 -31.43
N GLY A 701 13.21 35.38 -32.30
CA GLY A 701 12.28 34.24 -32.40
C GLY A 701 12.92 32.87 -32.07
N ALA A 702 12.19 31.75 -32.25
CA ALA A 702 12.65 30.39 -31.86
C ALA A 702 13.62 29.78 -32.85
N LYS A 703 13.58 30.27 -34.08
CA LYS A 703 14.39 29.75 -35.15
C LYS A 703 15.73 30.46 -35.25
N ASP A 704 15.77 31.75 -34.93
CA ASP A 704 16.88 32.67 -35.22
C ASP A 704 17.64 33.19 -33.98
N ARG A 705 17.09 33.07 -32.75
CA ARG A 705 17.71 33.61 -31.52
C ARG A 705 19.18 33.21 -31.29
N PHE A 706 19.54 31.96 -31.56
CA PHE A 706 20.91 31.48 -31.35
C PHE A 706 21.82 31.85 -32.52
N ASP A 707 21.28 31.92 -33.73
CA ASP A 707 22.04 32.35 -34.91
C ASP A 707 22.43 33.83 -34.76
N MET A 708 21.50 34.69 -34.36
CA MET A 708 21.76 36.11 -34.06
C MET A 708 22.74 36.30 -32.91
N PHE A 709 22.65 35.47 -31.85
CA PHE A 709 23.61 35.49 -30.75
C PHE A 709 25.02 35.05 -31.19
N ASN A 710 25.10 33.98 -31.98
CA ASN A 710 26.36 33.42 -32.47
C ASN A 710 27.04 34.31 -33.51
N ALA A 711 26.26 35.02 -34.34
CA ALA A 711 26.73 36.04 -35.27
C ALA A 711 27.23 37.30 -34.54
N GLY A 712 26.80 37.50 -33.29
CA GLY A 712 27.14 38.63 -32.45
C GLY A 712 26.28 39.87 -32.66
N ASP A 713 25.11 39.70 -33.29
CA ASP A 713 24.09 40.73 -33.44
C ASP A 713 23.46 41.09 -32.08
N VAL A 714 23.51 40.15 -31.13
CA VAL A 714 23.02 40.28 -29.76
C VAL A 714 24.11 39.90 -28.76
N ASP A 715 24.23 40.68 -27.68
CA ASP A 715 25.22 40.46 -26.60
C ASP A 715 24.66 39.69 -25.39
N LEU A 716 23.34 39.76 -25.18
CA LEU A 716 22.60 39.10 -24.10
C LEU A 716 21.25 38.59 -24.62
N LEU A 717 20.89 37.33 -24.35
CA LEU A 717 19.55 36.81 -24.65
C LEU A 717 18.64 36.85 -23.41
N CYS A 718 17.56 37.61 -23.52
CA CYS A 718 16.45 37.70 -22.57
C CYS A 718 15.30 36.81 -23.01
N ASP A 719 15.50 35.51 -22.79
CA ASP A 719 14.63 34.43 -23.22
C ASP A 719 14.70 33.29 -22.18
N ALA A 720 13.75 32.36 -22.22
CA ALA A 720 13.74 31.13 -21.43
C ALA A 720 14.81 30.14 -21.94
N VAL A 721 16.07 30.51 -21.78
CA VAL A 721 17.23 29.74 -22.26
C VAL A 721 17.62 28.72 -21.19
N THR A 722 17.32 27.44 -21.46
CA THR A 722 17.84 26.34 -20.65
C THR A 722 19.37 26.31 -20.68
N MET A 723 19.99 26.21 -19.50
CA MET A 723 21.42 25.93 -19.35
C MET A 723 21.77 24.52 -19.84
N ARG A 724 22.54 24.42 -20.94
CA ARG A 724 22.98 23.14 -21.49
C ARG A 724 24.45 23.19 -21.88
N PHE A 725 25.30 22.60 -21.05
CA PHE A 725 26.74 22.57 -21.30
C PHE A 725 27.14 21.58 -22.42
N SER A 726 26.29 20.58 -22.70
CA SER A 726 26.49 19.59 -23.78
C SER A 726 26.32 20.15 -25.19
N GLU A 727 25.64 21.30 -25.35
CA GLU A 727 25.46 21.97 -26.64
C GLU A 727 26.64 22.93 -26.89
N ARG A 728 27.70 22.41 -27.51
CA ARG A 728 28.97 23.12 -27.71
C ARG A 728 28.82 24.50 -28.34
N ASP A 729 27.94 24.65 -29.33
CA ASP A 729 27.71 25.94 -30.00
C ASP A 729 27.29 27.06 -29.03
N ARG A 730 26.58 26.72 -27.95
CA ARG A 730 26.07 27.67 -26.95
C ARG A 730 27.06 27.86 -25.80
N SER A 731 27.68 26.77 -25.32
CA SER A 731 28.61 26.80 -24.18
C SER A 731 30.02 27.30 -24.55
N GLU A 732 30.43 27.17 -25.81
CA GLU A 732 31.71 27.73 -26.28
C GLU A 732 31.62 29.24 -26.50
N LYS A 733 30.49 29.74 -27.01
CA LYS A 733 30.31 31.15 -27.41
C LYS A 733 29.61 32.02 -26.35
N GLY A 734 28.95 31.44 -25.36
CA GLY A 734 28.23 32.15 -24.30
C GLY A 734 28.67 31.79 -22.87
N ILE A 735 28.37 32.68 -21.93
CA ILE A 735 28.49 32.52 -20.47
C ILE A 735 27.08 32.65 -19.90
N TYR A 736 26.66 31.69 -19.08
CA TYR A 736 25.36 31.75 -18.41
C TYR A 736 25.41 32.65 -17.16
N SER A 737 24.31 33.38 -16.91
CA SER A 737 24.03 34.01 -15.62
C SER A 737 23.78 32.94 -14.53
N PRO A 738 23.64 33.32 -13.24
CA PRO A 738 23.00 32.44 -12.29
C PRO A 738 21.60 32.08 -12.80
N ILE A 739 21.08 30.95 -12.35
CA ILE A 739 19.76 30.48 -12.76
C ILE A 739 18.73 31.55 -12.34
N VAL A 740 17.89 32.03 -13.25
CA VAL A 740 16.88 33.07 -12.98
C VAL A 740 15.46 32.51 -12.89
N PHE A 741 15.27 31.27 -13.33
CA PHE A 741 14.02 30.52 -13.19
C PHE A 741 14.29 29.02 -13.27
N VAL A 742 13.52 28.19 -12.56
CA VAL A 742 13.56 26.72 -12.73
C VAL A 742 12.18 26.25 -13.18
N SER A 743 12.11 25.73 -14.40
CA SER A 743 10.94 25.04 -14.95
C SER A 743 11.29 23.55 -15.16
N GLY A 744 10.49 22.88 -15.98
CA GLY A 744 10.72 21.51 -16.39
C GLY A 744 9.74 21.09 -17.47
N VAL A 745 10.16 20.19 -18.36
CA VAL A 745 9.25 19.62 -19.35
C VAL A 745 8.18 18.81 -18.62
N SER A 746 6.92 19.16 -18.85
CA SER A 746 5.73 18.46 -18.37
C SER A 746 4.83 18.17 -19.58
N TYR A 747 3.62 17.68 -19.32
CA TYR A 747 2.65 17.43 -20.38
C TYR A 747 1.21 17.72 -19.97
N LEU A 748 0.38 18.04 -20.97
CA LEU A 748 -1.08 18.02 -20.91
C LEU A 748 -1.61 16.84 -21.74
N GLU A 749 -2.70 16.22 -21.30
CA GLU A 749 -3.28 15.03 -21.93
C GLU A 749 -4.79 15.18 -22.10
N THR A 750 -5.32 14.78 -23.27
CA THR A 750 -6.77 14.77 -23.55
C THR A 750 -7.47 13.53 -22.97
N GLY A 751 -8.75 13.66 -22.62
CA GLY A 751 -9.51 12.67 -21.87
C GLY A 751 -10.30 11.68 -22.74
N ASN A 752 -9.64 10.63 -23.22
CA ASN A 752 -10.24 9.30 -23.40
C ASN A 752 -9.12 8.25 -23.45
N ARG A 753 -9.01 7.41 -22.43
CA ARG A 753 -7.96 6.38 -22.32
C ARG A 753 -8.37 5.07 -23.01
N ASN A 754 -8.82 5.16 -24.26
CA ASN A 754 -8.89 3.95 -25.06
C ASN A 754 -7.46 3.55 -25.44
N VAL A 755 -7.09 2.35 -25.02
CA VAL A 755 -5.80 1.71 -25.25
C VAL A 755 -5.51 1.67 -26.75
N GLY A 756 -4.29 2.04 -27.14
CA GLY A 756 -3.84 1.90 -28.53
C GLY A 756 -2.78 2.93 -28.89
N ALA A 757 -3.18 4.18 -29.15
CA ALA A 757 -2.38 5.16 -29.89
C ALA A 757 -2.12 6.46 -29.10
N VAL A 758 -0.86 6.89 -29.00
CA VAL A 758 -0.48 8.18 -28.39
C VAL A 758 0.18 9.10 -29.41
N ALA A 759 -0.34 10.32 -29.56
CA ALA A 759 0.28 11.37 -30.37
C ALA A 759 0.99 12.41 -29.49
N LEU A 760 2.30 12.53 -29.65
CA LEU A 760 3.18 13.43 -28.89
C LEU A 760 3.42 14.71 -29.69
N GLY A 761 2.82 15.82 -29.25
CA GLY A 761 3.05 17.16 -29.79
C GLY A 761 4.13 17.91 -29.01
N PHE A 762 5.12 18.47 -29.71
CA PHE A 762 6.22 19.26 -29.14
C PHE A 762 6.73 20.28 -30.16
N VAL A 763 7.49 21.29 -29.71
CA VAL A 763 8.10 22.31 -30.58
C VAL A 763 9.53 21.89 -30.94
N LEU A 764 9.91 21.98 -32.22
CA LEU A 764 11.22 21.50 -32.72
C LEU A 764 12.44 22.14 -32.02
N ASN A 765 12.39 23.45 -31.79
CA ASN A 765 13.52 24.19 -31.23
C ASN A 765 13.38 24.38 -29.72
N ALA A 766 12.67 23.47 -29.06
CA ALA A 766 12.46 23.44 -27.62
C ALA A 766 13.06 22.17 -27.00
N THR A 767 13.35 22.24 -25.71
CA THR A 767 13.91 21.13 -24.92
C THR A 767 12.95 19.93 -24.84
N ALA A 768 11.65 20.19 -24.95
CA ALA A 768 10.60 19.18 -25.08
C ALA A 768 10.80 18.22 -26.26
N ARG A 769 11.58 18.60 -27.29
CA ARG A 769 11.98 17.72 -28.40
C ARG A 769 12.70 16.48 -27.90
N ASP A 770 13.78 16.65 -27.14
CA ASP A 770 14.59 15.53 -26.68
C ASP A 770 13.83 14.66 -25.66
N VAL A 771 13.01 15.32 -24.83
CA VAL A 771 12.15 14.64 -23.86
C VAL A 771 11.08 13.81 -24.58
N ALA A 772 10.49 14.29 -25.68
CA ALA A 772 9.50 13.54 -26.44
C ALA A 772 10.07 12.20 -26.96
N LEU A 773 11.28 12.19 -27.52
CA LEU A 773 11.93 10.94 -27.95
C LEU A 773 12.16 9.99 -26.76
N LYS A 774 12.69 10.52 -25.65
CA LYS A 774 12.95 9.71 -24.44
C LYS A 774 11.69 9.12 -23.84
N THR A 775 10.58 9.86 -23.86
CA THR A 775 9.29 9.32 -23.37
C THR A 775 8.82 8.11 -24.17
N CYS A 776 9.23 7.99 -25.45
CA CYS A 776 9.00 6.79 -26.25
C CYS A 776 9.96 5.66 -25.85
N HIS A 777 11.25 5.96 -25.66
CA HIS A 777 12.27 4.96 -25.28
C HIS A 777 11.98 4.27 -23.94
N VAL A 778 11.40 4.97 -22.97
CA VAL A 778 10.98 4.39 -21.67
C VAL A 778 9.50 3.98 -21.66
N ASP A 779 8.80 4.15 -22.77
CA ASP A 779 7.36 3.93 -22.90
C ASP A 779 6.55 4.57 -21.76
N GLN A 780 6.80 5.86 -21.51
CA GLN A 780 6.24 6.66 -20.41
C GLN A 780 4.71 6.61 -20.36
N PHE A 781 4.07 6.54 -21.53
CA PHE A 781 2.61 6.55 -21.66
C PHE A 781 2.00 5.15 -21.75
N ARG A 782 2.81 4.10 -21.56
CA ARG A 782 2.39 2.69 -21.51
C ARG A 782 1.63 2.28 -22.78
N VAL A 783 2.20 2.63 -23.94
CA VAL A 783 1.68 2.28 -25.27
C VAL A 783 1.99 0.81 -25.58
N PHE A 784 3.11 0.28 -25.08
CA PHE A 784 3.54 -1.09 -25.35
C PHE A 784 3.39 -2.01 -24.14
N MET A 785 3.00 -3.25 -24.40
CA MET A 785 3.07 -4.31 -23.39
C MET A 785 4.52 -4.75 -23.17
N PRO A 786 4.89 -5.20 -21.94
CA PRO A 786 6.26 -5.60 -21.64
C PRO A 786 6.87 -6.64 -22.60
N ASP A 787 6.07 -7.59 -23.08
CA ASP A 787 6.48 -8.63 -24.04
C ASP A 787 6.70 -8.11 -25.47
N THR A 788 6.22 -6.92 -25.79
CA THR A 788 6.36 -6.28 -27.12
C THR A 788 7.46 -5.21 -27.18
N ARG A 789 8.21 -5.02 -26.08
CA ARG A 789 9.28 -4.00 -25.96
C ARG A 789 10.62 -4.39 -26.60
N ALA A 790 10.75 -5.61 -27.11
CA ALA A 790 12.01 -6.14 -27.66
C ALA A 790 12.66 -5.24 -28.74
N LEU A 791 11.85 -4.44 -29.47
CA LEU A 791 12.30 -3.47 -30.48
C LEU A 791 11.86 -2.03 -30.19
N LEU A 792 11.53 -1.70 -28.94
CA LEU A 792 10.96 -0.40 -28.56
C LEU A 792 11.80 0.79 -29.07
N VAL A 793 13.10 0.76 -28.76
CA VAL A 793 14.02 1.86 -29.07
C VAL A 793 14.15 2.07 -30.58
N GLU A 794 14.32 1.01 -31.36
CA GLU A 794 14.45 1.11 -32.81
C GLU A 794 13.15 1.54 -33.49
N ARG A 795 11.99 1.07 -33.01
CA ARG A 795 10.68 1.56 -33.46
C ARG A 795 10.55 3.06 -33.20
N CYS A 796 10.84 3.52 -31.98
CA CYS A 796 10.81 4.94 -31.64
C CYS A 796 11.75 5.77 -32.53
N ASN A 797 12.97 5.30 -32.74
CA ASN A 797 13.97 5.98 -33.55
C ASN A 797 13.54 6.11 -35.01
N LEU A 798 13.01 5.04 -35.62
CA LEU A 798 12.52 5.08 -37.01
C LEU A 798 11.42 6.14 -37.17
N ARG A 799 10.41 6.09 -36.31
CA ARG A 799 9.27 7.02 -36.36
C ARG A 799 9.66 8.46 -36.08
N TRP A 800 10.61 8.65 -35.17
CA TRP A 800 11.20 9.95 -34.87
C TRP A 800 11.88 10.55 -36.09
N GLN A 801 12.76 9.79 -36.76
CA GLN A 801 13.47 10.27 -37.95
C GLN A 801 12.51 10.60 -39.09
N ALA A 802 11.48 9.77 -39.31
CA ALA A 802 10.45 10.05 -40.32
C ALA A 802 9.71 11.37 -40.06
N ALA A 803 9.32 11.63 -38.80
CA ALA A 803 8.64 12.86 -38.43
C ALA A 803 9.52 14.12 -38.60
N LEU A 804 10.82 14.03 -38.27
CA LEU A 804 11.76 15.14 -38.47
C LEU A 804 12.00 15.44 -39.95
N LEU A 805 12.21 14.40 -40.77
CA LEU A 805 12.42 14.55 -42.21
C LEU A 805 11.17 15.13 -42.88
N ALA A 806 9.98 14.61 -42.55
CA ALA A 806 8.70 15.11 -43.07
C ALA A 806 8.52 16.61 -42.81
N GLN A 807 8.91 17.08 -41.63
CA GLN A 807 8.80 18.48 -41.27
C GLN A 807 9.88 19.35 -41.92
N ARG A 808 11.12 18.84 -42.09
CA ARG A 808 12.20 19.59 -42.76
C ARG A 808 11.88 19.83 -44.23
N LEU A 809 11.27 18.84 -44.90
CA LEU A 809 10.77 18.97 -46.27
C LEU A 809 9.72 20.09 -46.44
N LEU A 810 8.95 20.41 -45.39
CA LEU A 810 7.93 21.48 -45.41
C LEU A 810 8.48 22.88 -45.06
N ASN A 811 9.54 22.96 -44.24
CA ASN A 811 9.97 24.20 -43.60
C ASN A 811 11.22 24.86 -44.22
N GLU A 812 11.92 24.21 -45.14
CA GLU A 812 13.11 24.75 -45.80
C GLU A 812 12.73 25.76 -46.91
N PRO A 813 12.98 27.08 -46.72
CA PRO A 813 12.60 28.12 -47.69
C PRO A 813 13.36 28.05 -49.02
N SER A 814 14.43 27.24 -49.07
CA SER A 814 15.26 26.95 -50.24
C SER A 814 14.56 26.13 -51.33
N ILE A 815 13.48 25.43 -50.96
CA ILE A 815 12.88 24.36 -51.78
C ILE A 815 11.77 24.88 -52.70
N VAL A 816 11.16 26.04 -52.41
CA VAL A 816 9.93 26.43 -53.12
C VAL A 816 9.96 27.83 -53.76
N GLN A 817 10.81 28.80 -53.35
CA GLN A 817 10.63 30.19 -53.81
C GLN A 817 11.89 31.06 -53.99
N SER A 818 13.02 30.52 -54.50
CA SER A 818 14.12 31.39 -54.93
C SER A 818 14.32 31.38 -56.45
N PRO A 819 14.16 32.54 -57.15
CA PRO A 819 14.57 32.68 -58.54
C PRO A 819 16.10 32.54 -58.73
N ALA A 820 16.87 32.40 -57.65
CA ALA A 820 18.32 32.14 -57.73
C ALA A 820 18.67 30.76 -58.32
N SER A 821 17.70 29.84 -58.46
CA SER A 821 17.91 28.55 -59.13
C SER A 821 17.98 28.66 -60.67
N GLN A 822 17.79 29.85 -61.25
CA GLN A 822 17.89 30.09 -62.70
C GLN A 822 19.08 30.96 -63.14
N ILE A 823 19.98 31.39 -62.25
CA ILE A 823 21.03 32.35 -62.63
C ILE A 823 22.37 31.64 -62.83
N ALA A 824 22.80 31.61 -64.09
CA ALA A 824 24.13 31.20 -64.51
C ALA A 824 25.23 31.93 -63.73
N VAL A 825 26.23 31.17 -63.32
CA VAL A 825 27.45 31.60 -62.64
C VAL A 825 28.19 32.64 -63.49
N THR A 826 27.96 33.93 -63.27
CA THR A 826 28.89 35.01 -63.62
C THR A 826 28.66 36.25 -62.74
N GLN A 827 29.48 36.35 -61.69
CA GLN A 827 29.86 37.51 -60.86
C GLN A 827 29.67 37.27 -59.36
N VAL A 828 30.82 37.34 -58.69
CA VAL A 828 31.05 36.93 -57.30
C VAL A 828 30.74 38.09 -56.37
N ASP A 829 29.56 38.06 -55.75
CA ASP A 829 29.27 38.79 -54.52
C ASP A 829 29.51 37.84 -53.31
N PRO A 830 30.37 38.20 -52.34
CA PRO A 830 30.63 37.39 -51.14
C PRO A 830 29.37 36.99 -50.37
N ARG A 831 28.32 37.83 -50.36
CA ARG A 831 27.05 37.53 -49.68
C ARG A 831 26.24 36.44 -50.41
N ARG A 832 26.41 36.29 -51.73
CA ARG A 832 25.72 35.28 -52.55
C ARG A 832 26.38 33.89 -52.49
N ARG A 833 27.69 33.83 -52.22
CA ARG A 833 28.38 32.55 -51.92
C ARG A 833 27.90 31.96 -50.59
N ALA A 834 27.86 32.78 -49.54
CA ALA A 834 27.37 32.35 -48.23
C ALA A 834 25.92 31.81 -48.27
N SER A 835 25.05 32.39 -49.12
CA SER A 835 23.69 31.86 -49.31
C SER A 835 23.65 30.54 -50.09
N LEU A 836 24.56 30.34 -51.06
CA LEU A 836 24.65 29.08 -51.81
C LEU A 836 25.21 27.96 -50.93
N ASP A 837 26.24 28.26 -50.13
CA ASP A 837 26.85 27.33 -49.18
C ASP A 837 25.84 26.90 -48.11
N ALA A 838 25.03 27.83 -47.58
CA ALA A 838 23.95 27.52 -46.64
C ALA A 838 22.85 26.64 -47.25
N VAL A 839 22.49 26.86 -48.52
CA VAL A 839 21.52 26.04 -49.25
C VAL A 839 22.09 24.64 -49.50
N MET A 840 23.34 24.52 -49.96
CA MET A 840 23.99 23.21 -50.17
C MET A 840 24.18 22.43 -48.86
N GLU A 841 24.50 23.11 -47.76
CA GLU A 841 24.62 22.49 -46.44
C GLU A 841 23.27 21.98 -45.92
N SER A 842 22.19 22.73 -46.15
CA SER A 842 20.83 22.27 -45.86
C SER A 842 20.46 21.01 -46.67
N TRP A 843 20.77 21.00 -47.97
CA TRP A 843 20.55 19.84 -48.84
C TRP A 843 21.34 18.62 -48.41
N ARG A 844 22.61 18.81 -48.05
CA ARG A 844 23.47 17.75 -47.51
C ARG A 844 22.84 17.10 -46.28
N ARG A 845 22.32 17.91 -45.35
CA ARG A 845 21.62 17.43 -44.15
C ARG A 845 20.31 16.71 -44.46
N LEU A 846 19.57 17.12 -45.50
CA LEU A 846 18.36 16.41 -45.94
C LEU A 846 18.69 15.02 -46.49
N HIS A 847 19.79 14.91 -47.25
CA HIS A 847 20.27 13.62 -47.76
C HIS A 847 20.76 12.70 -46.63
N GLU A 848 21.52 13.24 -45.67
CA GLU A 848 21.96 12.51 -44.48
C GLU A 848 20.79 12.01 -43.61
N ASP A 849 19.76 12.84 -43.41
CA ASP A 849 18.54 12.45 -42.68
C ASP A 849 17.80 11.31 -43.42
N TRP A 850 17.75 11.34 -44.76
CA TRP A 850 17.15 10.29 -45.58
C TRP A 850 17.92 8.98 -45.51
N GLU A 851 19.25 9.01 -45.69
CA GLU A 851 20.10 7.82 -45.54
C GLU A 851 19.96 7.22 -44.14
N THR A 852 19.92 8.06 -43.11
CA THR A 852 19.70 7.63 -41.72
C THR A 852 18.34 6.96 -41.55
N LEU A 853 17.28 7.51 -42.16
CA LEU A 853 15.94 6.93 -42.12
C LEU A 853 15.90 5.58 -42.85
N HIS A 854 16.52 5.50 -44.02
CA HIS A 854 16.59 4.29 -44.84
C HIS A 854 17.34 3.16 -44.11
N GLN A 855 18.52 3.46 -43.57
CA GLN A 855 19.31 2.50 -42.78
C GLN A 855 18.53 1.98 -41.55
N ARG A 856 17.78 2.86 -40.87
CA ARG A 856 16.94 2.45 -39.73
C ARG A 856 15.78 1.56 -40.16
N ALA A 857 15.19 1.80 -41.34
CA ALA A 857 14.12 0.97 -41.87
C ALA A 857 14.65 -0.43 -42.23
N GLU A 858 15.83 -0.52 -42.85
CA GLU A 858 16.50 -1.79 -43.15
C GLU A 858 16.87 -2.56 -41.87
N ASN A 859 17.49 -1.89 -40.91
CA ASN A 859 17.88 -2.50 -39.63
C ASN A 859 16.65 -3.01 -38.87
N LEU A 860 15.56 -2.23 -38.81
CA LEU A 860 14.36 -2.68 -38.14
C LEU A 860 13.70 -3.85 -38.90
N ASN A 861 13.67 -3.81 -40.24
CA ASN A 861 13.10 -4.89 -41.06
C ASN A 861 13.88 -6.21 -40.90
N THR A 862 15.21 -6.15 -40.85
CA THR A 862 16.06 -7.32 -40.59
C THR A 862 15.86 -7.88 -39.18
N MET A 863 15.85 -7.02 -38.15
CA MET A 863 15.57 -7.45 -36.78
C MET A 863 14.19 -8.11 -36.62
N VAL A 864 13.18 -7.59 -37.33
CA VAL A 864 11.82 -8.15 -37.34
C VAL A 864 11.81 -9.55 -37.98
N GLN A 865 12.55 -9.75 -39.07
CA GLN A 865 12.68 -11.04 -39.74
C GLN A 865 13.48 -12.05 -38.90
N ASP A 866 14.64 -11.64 -38.38
CA ASP A 866 15.55 -12.49 -37.59
C ASP A 866 14.91 -12.96 -36.28
N GLN A 867 14.15 -12.08 -35.61
CA GLN A 867 13.47 -12.39 -34.35
C GLN A 867 12.05 -12.96 -34.56
N ASN A 868 11.64 -13.20 -35.82
CA ASN A 868 10.31 -13.69 -36.21
C ASN A 868 9.17 -12.90 -35.55
N ILE A 869 9.31 -11.57 -35.49
CA ILE A 869 8.36 -10.68 -34.83
C ILE A 869 7.18 -10.40 -35.76
N THR A 870 6.01 -10.93 -35.40
CA THR A 870 4.79 -10.79 -36.21
C THR A 870 3.87 -9.64 -35.78
N ARG A 871 4.30 -8.84 -34.79
CA ARG A 871 3.44 -7.88 -34.05
C ARG A 871 3.90 -6.42 -34.12
N LEU A 872 4.29 -5.94 -35.30
CA LEU A 872 4.48 -4.49 -35.52
C LEU A 872 3.14 -3.80 -35.79
N SER A 873 3.04 -2.51 -35.44
CA SER A 873 1.84 -1.75 -35.79
C SER A 873 1.71 -1.62 -37.31
N THR A 874 0.47 -1.47 -37.79
CA THR A 874 0.18 -1.21 -39.21
C THR A 874 0.88 0.05 -39.70
N ALA A 875 0.98 1.09 -38.85
CA ALA A 875 1.63 2.35 -39.19
C ALA A 875 3.15 2.21 -39.37
N THR A 876 3.82 1.47 -38.48
CA THR A 876 5.28 1.23 -38.60
C THR A 876 5.59 0.30 -39.77
N THR A 877 4.76 -0.73 -39.99
CA THR A 877 4.90 -1.63 -41.13
C THR A 877 4.72 -0.89 -42.47
N ALA A 878 3.72 0.00 -42.54
CA ALA A 878 3.51 0.86 -43.71
C ALA A 878 4.69 1.79 -43.94
N LEU A 879 5.23 2.43 -42.88
CA LEU A 879 6.39 3.31 -42.98
C LEU A 879 7.64 2.56 -43.48
N ILE A 880 7.94 1.38 -42.95
CA ILE A 880 9.07 0.54 -43.43
C ILE A 880 8.90 0.27 -44.93
N LYS A 881 7.70 -0.15 -45.36
CA LYS A 881 7.42 -0.42 -46.77
C LYS A 881 7.61 0.83 -47.64
N THR A 882 7.09 1.98 -47.21
CA THR A 882 7.22 3.25 -47.92
C THR A 882 8.67 3.70 -48.07
N VAL A 883 9.49 3.55 -47.04
CA VAL A 883 10.91 3.95 -47.07
C VAL A 883 11.74 2.99 -47.93
N LEU A 884 11.49 1.69 -47.85
CA LEU A 884 12.26 0.68 -48.58
C LEU A 884 11.85 0.55 -50.06
N SER A 885 10.61 0.88 -50.42
CA SER A 885 10.14 0.77 -51.81
C SER A 885 10.30 2.06 -52.62
N ASP A 886 10.76 3.16 -52.00
CA ASP A 886 10.79 4.54 -52.53
C ASP A 886 9.50 4.98 -53.25
N GLY A 887 8.37 4.34 -52.90
CA GLY A 887 7.15 4.30 -53.72
C GLY A 887 6.39 5.62 -53.82
N ASN A 888 6.83 6.65 -53.09
CA ASN A 888 6.19 7.95 -52.95
C ASN A 888 7.10 9.13 -53.37
N GLY A 889 8.18 8.86 -54.10
CA GLY A 889 9.03 9.90 -54.70
C GLY A 889 9.88 10.69 -53.70
N ILE A 890 10.28 10.08 -52.58
CA ILE A 890 11.10 10.74 -51.57
C ILE A 890 12.50 10.98 -52.12
N GLN A 891 13.10 9.95 -52.71
CA GLN A 891 14.38 10.10 -53.42
C GLN A 891 14.25 11.05 -54.60
N THR A 892 13.13 10.99 -55.34
CA THR A 892 12.83 11.95 -56.43
C THR A 892 12.77 13.40 -55.96
N CYS A 893 12.19 13.68 -54.78
CA CYS A 893 12.20 15.02 -54.19
C CYS A 893 13.64 15.48 -53.89
N LEU A 894 14.46 14.61 -53.29
CA LEU A 894 15.86 14.89 -52.95
C LEU A 894 16.74 15.10 -54.20
N ASP A 895 16.64 14.20 -55.18
CA ASP A 895 17.39 14.25 -56.44
C ASP A 895 17.00 15.46 -57.30
N SER A 896 15.73 15.89 -57.21
CA SER A 896 15.27 17.09 -57.90
C SER A 896 15.79 18.39 -57.28
N LEU A 897 16.55 18.34 -56.18
CA LEU A 897 16.91 19.50 -55.35
C LEU A 897 15.67 20.32 -54.99
N GLY A 898 14.54 19.65 -54.71
CA GLY A 898 13.33 20.32 -54.29
C GLY A 898 12.59 21.09 -55.36
N ARG A 899 13.07 21.09 -56.61
CA ARG A 899 12.50 21.88 -57.72
C ARG A 899 11.03 21.56 -57.99
N ASN A 900 10.54 20.42 -57.53
CA ASN A 900 9.14 20.03 -57.62
C ASN A 900 8.47 20.01 -56.24
N ALA A 901 7.95 21.16 -55.83
CA ALA A 901 7.28 21.35 -54.54
C ALA A 901 6.09 20.38 -54.31
N ALA A 902 5.39 19.96 -55.37
CA ALA A 902 4.30 19.00 -55.27
C ALA A 902 4.79 17.60 -54.86
N VAL A 903 5.89 17.14 -55.47
CA VAL A 903 6.52 15.85 -55.13
C VAL A 903 7.07 15.87 -53.71
N CYS A 904 7.68 16.98 -53.27
CA CYS A 904 8.17 17.11 -51.89
C CYS A 904 7.05 17.21 -50.85
N ALA A 905 5.91 17.82 -51.19
CA ALA A 905 4.73 17.83 -50.33
C ALA A 905 4.10 16.43 -50.19
N GLU A 906 4.08 15.65 -51.28
CA GLU A 906 3.60 14.27 -51.28
C GLU A 906 4.54 13.34 -50.49
N ALA A 907 5.85 13.50 -50.66
CA ALA A 907 6.88 12.83 -49.86
C ALA A 907 6.77 13.14 -48.35
N SER A 908 6.55 14.41 -47.99
CA SER A 908 6.31 14.81 -46.59
C SER A 908 5.03 14.19 -46.03
N LYS A 909 3.94 14.15 -46.81
CA LYS A 909 2.67 13.52 -46.41
C LYS A 909 2.84 12.00 -46.21
N ALA A 910 3.63 11.34 -47.05
CA ALA A 910 3.93 9.91 -46.94
C ALA A 910 4.73 9.56 -45.68
N LEU A 911 5.60 10.46 -45.22
CA LEU A 911 6.42 10.29 -44.02
C LEU A 911 5.70 10.72 -42.73
N SER A 912 4.68 11.58 -42.84
CA SER A 912 3.91 12.10 -41.71
C SER A 912 2.90 11.09 -41.19
N ASP A 913 2.74 11.00 -39.87
CA ASP A 913 1.64 10.22 -39.29
C ASP A 913 0.31 10.98 -39.47
N PRO A 914 -0.75 10.35 -40.02
CA PRO A 914 -2.07 10.97 -40.17
C PRO A 914 -2.63 11.55 -38.86
N ARG A 915 -2.24 10.97 -37.71
CA ARG A 915 -2.63 11.42 -36.38
C ARG A 915 -2.09 12.81 -36.01
N CYS A 916 -1.10 13.32 -36.74
CA CYS A 916 -0.52 14.65 -36.56
C CYS A 916 -1.28 15.76 -37.31
N GLY A 917 -2.26 15.44 -38.17
CA GLY A 917 -3.10 16.42 -38.85
C GLY A 917 -4.12 17.14 -37.95
N GLY A 918 -4.60 18.30 -38.39
CA GLY A 918 -5.83 18.95 -37.87
C GLY A 918 -7.10 18.17 -38.28
N ILE A 919 -8.29 18.58 -37.83
CA ILE A 919 -9.62 17.91 -37.91
C ILE A 919 -10.04 17.29 -39.28
N ALA A 920 -9.24 17.35 -40.34
CA ALA A 920 -9.62 17.02 -41.70
C ALA A 920 -9.66 15.52 -42.08
N ASP A 921 -9.09 14.59 -41.32
CA ASP A 921 -9.18 13.15 -41.67
C ASP A 921 -10.17 12.41 -40.77
N LYS A 922 -11.47 12.64 -40.99
CA LYS A 922 -12.55 11.81 -40.41
C LYS A 922 -12.43 10.32 -40.79
N ASN A 923 -11.61 9.99 -41.79
CA ASN A 923 -11.31 8.64 -42.22
C ASN A 923 -10.10 8.01 -41.51
N ALA A 924 -9.34 8.78 -40.73
CA ALA A 924 -8.18 8.31 -39.96
C ALA A 924 -8.49 8.05 -38.48
N SER A 925 -9.72 8.31 -38.02
CA SER A 925 -10.24 7.57 -36.87
C SER A 925 -10.29 6.12 -37.29
N ALA A 926 -9.25 5.36 -36.94
CA ALA A 926 -9.37 3.93 -36.82
C ALA A 926 -10.66 3.70 -36.04
N LYS A 927 -11.67 3.16 -36.73
CA LYS A 927 -12.87 2.60 -36.11
C LYS A 927 -12.37 1.87 -34.87
N ALA A 928 -12.90 2.20 -33.68
CA ALA A 928 -12.69 1.39 -32.49
C ALA A 928 -12.75 -0.07 -32.94
N PRO A 929 -11.69 -0.86 -32.70
CA PRO A 929 -11.42 -2.02 -33.54
C PRO A 929 -12.64 -2.92 -33.55
N ALA A 930 -12.99 -3.43 -34.74
CA ALA A 930 -13.99 -4.48 -34.93
C ALA A 930 -13.58 -5.82 -34.24
N ASP A 931 -12.61 -5.77 -33.33
CA ASP A 931 -11.82 -6.87 -32.79
C ASP A 931 -12.20 -7.20 -31.35
N ALA A 932 -13.42 -6.87 -30.93
CA ALA A 932 -13.96 -7.37 -29.66
C ALA A 932 -13.89 -8.92 -29.58
N ASN A 933 -13.90 -9.58 -30.75
CA ASN A 933 -13.83 -11.03 -30.90
C ASN A 933 -12.41 -11.60 -31.10
N ILE A 934 -11.36 -10.77 -31.24
CA ILE A 934 -9.97 -11.23 -31.32
C ILE A 934 -9.39 -11.21 -29.90
N PRO A 935 -8.82 -12.33 -29.40
CA PRO A 935 -8.15 -12.38 -28.11
C PRO A 935 -7.17 -11.21 -27.97
N PHE A 936 -7.22 -10.51 -26.85
CA PHE A 936 -6.46 -9.27 -26.61
C PHE A 936 -4.95 -9.40 -26.89
N GLU A 937 -4.38 -10.57 -26.62
CA GLU A 937 -2.98 -10.92 -26.87
C GLU A 937 -2.62 -11.09 -28.37
N GLN A 938 -3.62 -11.19 -29.24
CA GLN A 938 -3.49 -11.35 -30.69
C GLN A 938 -3.80 -10.05 -31.45
N ARG A 939 -4.18 -8.96 -30.76
CA ARG A 939 -4.42 -7.66 -31.39
C ARG A 939 -3.11 -7.01 -31.83
N ILE A 940 -3.15 -6.29 -32.96
CA ILE A 940 -2.05 -5.43 -33.42
C ILE A 940 -2.06 -4.16 -32.57
N TRP A 941 -0.94 -3.84 -31.93
CA TRP A 941 -0.81 -2.71 -31.01
C TRP A 941 -0.34 -1.45 -31.74
N ASP A 942 -0.89 -0.27 -31.42
CA ASP A 942 -0.45 0.97 -32.06
C ASP A 942 0.89 1.48 -31.50
N ASP A 943 1.46 2.46 -32.19
CA ASP A 943 2.76 3.07 -31.87
C ASP A 943 2.62 4.56 -31.51
N TYR A 944 3.65 5.10 -30.86
CA TYR A 944 3.84 6.56 -30.67
C TYR A 944 3.87 7.30 -32.00
N SER A 945 3.11 8.39 -32.12
CA SER A 945 3.27 9.39 -33.19
C SER A 945 4.05 10.58 -32.66
N PHE A 946 5.03 11.05 -33.42
CA PHE A 946 5.71 12.31 -33.14
C PHE A 946 5.13 13.39 -34.05
N CYS A 947 4.56 14.43 -33.45
CA CYS A 947 3.88 15.54 -34.13
C CYS A 947 4.62 16.85 -33.84
N PRO A 948 5.77 17.09 -34.49
CA PRO A 948 6.56 18.27 -34.22
C PRO A 948 5.92 19.53 -34.82
N MET A 949 5.94 20.63 -34.08
CA MET A 949 5.28 21.91 -34.41
C MET A 949 6.29 23.05 -34.52
N SER A 950 5.91 24.11 -35.25
CA SER A 950 6.74 25.31 -35.44
C SER A 950 6.86 26.15 -34.17
N ASP A 951 5.77 26.25 -33.41
CA ASP A 951 5.63 27.12 -32.25
C ASP A 951 4.49 26.63 -31.33
N HIS A 952 4.43 27.20 -30.13
CA HIS A 952 3.43 26.82 -29.12
C HIS A 952 1.99 27.24 -29.47
N GLY A 953 1.80 28.18 -30.41
CA GLY A 953 0.48 28.59 -30.91
C GLY A 953 -0.11 27.55 -31.85
N ALA A 954 0.69 27.06 -32.80
CA ALA A 954 0.32 25.93 -33.66
C ALA A 954 0.04 24.66 -32.83
N LEU A 955 0.87 24.42 -31.81
CA LEU A 955 0.75 23.24 -30.95
C LEU A 955 -0.51 23.25 -30.07
N ILE A 956 -0.85 24.37 -29.41
CA ILE A 956 -2.09 24.44 -28.61
C ILE A 956 -3.33 24.34 -29.50
N LYS A 957 -3.27 24.91 -30.72
CA LYS A 957 -4.35 24.78 -31.71
C LYS A 957 -4.54 23.32 -32.11
N TRP A 958 -3.46 22.60 -32.44
CA TRP A 958 -3.54 21.17 -32.71
C TRP A 958 -4.09 20.38 -31.51
N PHE A 959 -3.66 20.70 -30.30
CA PHE A 959 -4.05 19.97 -29.09
C PHE A 959 -5.53 20.17 -28.73
N CYS A 960 -6.05 21.40 -28.78
CA CYS A 960 -7.40 21.72 -28.31
C CYS A 960 -8.51 21.59 -29.38
N THR A 961 -8.17 21.45 -30.66
CA THR A 961 -9.19 21.41 -31.74
C THR A 961 -9.68 20.00 -32.10
N SER A 962 -9.18 18.94 -31.48
CA SER A 962 -9.37 17.56 -31.99
C SER A 962 -10.61 16.81 -31.52
N GLY A 963 -11.02 15.79 -32.30
CA GLY A 963 -12.08 14.85 -31.95
C GLY A 963 -11.78 14.00 -30.70
N LYS A 964 -12.83 13.47 -30.06
CA LYS A 964 -12.83 12.83 -28.73
C LYS A 964 -12.10 11.49 -28.62
N ASP A 965 -11.58 10.96 -29.73
CA ASP A 965 -11.17 9.54 -29.82
C ASP A 965 -9.64 9.32 -29.85
N LEU A 966 -8.82 10.38 -29.95
CA LEU A 966 -7.36 10.27 -30.01
C LEU A 966 -6.69 10.80 -28.73
N ARG A 967 -5.85 9.98 -28.09
CA ARG A 967 -5.03 10.36 -26.94
C ARG A 967 -3.87 11.25 -27.39
N ARG A 968 -4.00 12.56 -27.17
CA ARG A 968 -2.98 13.56 -27.51
C ARG A 968 -2.25 14.02 -26.26
N VAL A 969 -0.95 14.22 -26.41
CA VAL A 969 -0.07 14.72 -25.38
C VAL A 969 0.60 15.99 -25.90
N TYR A 970 0.46 17.09 -25.18
CA TYR A 970 1.20 18.33 -25.42
C TYR A 970 2.36 18.39 -24.44
N LEU A 971 3.59 18.15 -24.93
CA LEU A 971 4.82 18.31 -24.16
C LEU A 971 5.39 19.72 -24.28
N GLY A 972 5.85 20.26 -23.16
CA GLY A 972 6.49 21.56 -23.07
C GLY A 972 6.74 21.94 -21.62
N ASP A 973 7.36 23.09 -21.40
CA ASP A 973 7.61 23.60 -20.06
C ASP A 973 6.28 23.80 -19.33
N ARG A 974 6.17 23.28 -18.10
CA ARG A 974 4.88 23.20 -17.37
C ARG A 974 4.15 24.53 -17.34
N GLU A 975 4.84 25.60 -16.94
CA GLU A 975 4.24 26.93 -16.82
C GLU A 975 3.80 27.47 -18.18
N LEU A 976 4.52 27.13 -19.27
CA LEU A 976 4.21 27.56 -20.62
C LEU A 976 2.99 26.83 -21.21
N ILE A 977 2.94 25.51 -21.10
CA ILE A 977 1.83 24.71 -21.66
C ILE A 977 0.52 25.00 -20.92
N VAL A 978 0.59 25.20 -19.59
CA VAL A 978 -0.56 25.62 -18.77
C VAL A 978 -1.03 27.01 -19.19
N ALA A 979 -0.12 27.98 -19.34
CA ALA A 979 -0.45 29.34 -19.77
C ALA A 979 -1.08 29.37 -21.17
N LYS A 980 -0.57 28.58 -22.12
CA LYS A 980 -1.13 28.50 -23.49
C LYS A 980 -2.53 27.88 -23.49
N ARG A 981 -2.78 26.85 -22.67
CA ARG A 981 -4.13 26.31 -22.50
C ARG A 981 -5.07 27.33 -21.86
N ASP A 982 -4.62 28.06 -20.84
CA ASP A 982 -5.46 29.06 -20.18
C ASP A 982 -5.78 30.24 -21.11
N ALA A 983 -4.82 30.66 -21.94
CA ALA A 983 -5.06 31.64 -23.00
C ALA A 983 -6.09 31.11 -24.00
N TRP A 984 -5.95 29.87 -24.47
CA TRP A 984 -6.94 29.23 -25.34
C TRP A 984 -8.35 29.19 -24.73
N ALA A 985 -8.43 28.82 -23.44
CA ALA A 985 -9.68 28.73 -22.71
C ALA A 985 -10.38 30.10 -22.57
N ARG A 986 -9.61 31.18 -22.46
CA ARG A 986 -10.12 32.55 -22.41
C ARG A 986 -10.53 33.08 -23.79
N ASP A 987 -9.69 32.86 -24.80
CA ASP A 987 -9.79 33.55 -26.08
C ASP A 987 -10.66 32.82 -27.11
N ILE A 988 -10.76 31.49 -27.02
CA ILE A 988 -11.37 30.65 -28.08
C ILE A 988 -12.48 29.74 -27.52
N GLY A 989 -12.27 29.04 -26.41
CA GLY A 989 -13.26 28.13 -25.83
C GLY A 989 -12.66 26.95 -25.05
N SER A 990 -13.50 26.01 -24.60
CA SER A 990 -13.06 24.94 -23.70
C SER A 990 -12.00 24.00 -24.32
N CYS A 991 -10.96 23.70 -23.54
CA CYS A 991 -9.92 22.72 -23.88
C CYS A 991 -9.83 21.67 -22.76
N PRO A 992 -10.56 20.55 -22.86
CA PRO A 992 -10.65 19.57 -21.79
C PRO A 992 -9.34 18.78 -21.65
N VAL A 993 -8.73 18.86 -20.47
CA VAL A 993 -7.49 18.16 -20.13
C VAL A 993 -7.65 17.36 -18.85
N GLN A 994 -6.95 16.22 -18.73
CA GLN A 994 -7.00 15.38 -17.52
C GLN A 994 -6.43 16.12 -16.29
N ARG A 995 -5.38 16.93 -16.47
CA ARG A 995 -4.72 17.70 -15.41
C ARG A 995 -4.56 19.16 -15.82
N ALA A 996 -5.39 20.02 -15.26
CA ALA A 996 -5.34 21.46 -15.54
C ALA A 996 -4.07 22.15 -14.97
N GLU A 997 -3.28 21.49 -14.15
CA GLU A 997 -2.04 22.07 -13.62
C GLU A 997 -0.77 21.54 -14.32
N GLY A 998 -0.93 20.74 -15.39
CA GLY A 998 0.16 19.95 -15.97
C GLY A 998 0.45 18.69 -15.16
N ALA A 999 1.14 17.73 -15.78
CA ALA A 999 1.60 16.52 -15.11
C ALA A 999 2.91 16.74 -14.30
N GLU A 1000 3.43 15.66 -13.69
CA GLU A 1000 4.76 15.71 -13.04
C GLU A 1000 5.85 16.07 -14.05
N PHE A 1001 6.90 16.74 -13.58
CA PHE A 1001 8.05 17.10 -14.41
C PHE A 1001 8.77 15.84 -14.90
N LEU A 1002 8.96 15.75 -16.22
CA LEU A 1002 9.71 14.72 -16.92
C LEU A 1002 11.21 15.06 -17.04
N SER A 1003 11.53 16.35 -17.04
CA SER A 1003 12.89 16.89 -16.93
C SER A 1003 12.86 18.19 -16.14
N TYR A 1004 14.01 18.59 -15.59
CA TYR A 1004 14.20 19.92 -14.99
C TYR A 1004 14.95 20.83 -15.96
N GLU A 1005 14.48 22.06 -16.09
CA GLU A 1005 14.97 23.04 -17.07
C GLU A 1005 15.30 24.36 -16.34
N PRO A 1006 16.56 24.56 -15.90
CA PRO A 1006 17.01 25.80 -15.31
C PRO A 1006 17.28 26.84 -16.41
N TYR A 1007 16.61 27.99 -16.30
CA TYR A 1007 16.79 29.11 -17.21
C TYR A 1007 17.84 30.08 -16.68
N ALA A 1008 18.74 30.49 -17.56
CA ALA A 1008 19.72 31.54 -17.30
C ALA A 1008 19.84 32.43 -18.52
N PHE A 1009 20.18 33.70 -18.30
CA PHE A 1009 20.50 34.59 -19.39
C PHE A 1009 21.84 34.18 -20.02
N LEU A 1010 21.88 34.14 -21.35
CA LEU A 1010 23.08 33.79 -22.09
C LEU A 1010 23.79 35.08 -22.53
N VAL A 1011 25.00 35.31 -22.02
CA VAL A 1011 25.81 36.50 -22.29
C VAL A 1011 26.96 36.10 -23.22
N GLN A 1012 27.33 36.96 -24.17
CA GLN A 1012 28.41 36.68 -25.12
C GLN A 1012 29.76 36.50 -24.39
N ARG A 1013 30.45 35.37 -24.63
CA ARG A 1013 31.73 35.04 -23.94
C ARG A 1013 32.85 36.03 -24.24
N LYS A 1014 32.78 36.71 -25.40
CA LYS A 1014 33.69 37.81 -25.78
C LYS A 1014 33.49 39.08 -24.93
N LYS A 1015 32.45 39.14 -24.07
CA LYS A 1015 32.14 40.26 -23.17
C LYS A 1015 32.13 39.81 -21.69
N PRO A 1016 33.27 39.39 -21.12
CA PRO A 1016 33.33 38.85 -19.75
C PRO A 1016 32.94 39.89 -18.68
N ALA A 1017 33.20 41.18 -18.89
CA ALA A 1017 32.78 42.24 -17.98
C ALA A 1017 31.25 42.43 -17.95
N LEU A 1018 30.58 42.28 -19.10
CA LEU A 1018 29.13 42.27 -19.18
C LEU A 1018 28.56 41.04 -18.46
N ALA A 1019 29.19 39.87 -18.63
CA ALA A 1019 28.77 38.66 -17.96
C ALA A 1019 28.90 38.79 -16.43
N ALA A 1020 30.02 39.31 -15.92
CA ALA A 1020 30.20 39.57 -14.49
C ALA A 1020 29.18 40.59 -13.94
N PHE A 1021 28.89 41.65 -14.70
CA PHE A 1021 27.86 42.63 -14.34
C PHE A 1021 26.46 41.99 -14.26
N VAL A 1022 26.05 41.25 -15.30
CA VAL A 1022 24.77 40.54 -15.33
C VAL A 1022 24.67 39.55 -14.16
N GLN A 1023 25.74 38.80 -13.86
CA GLN A 1023 25.77 37.87 -12.74
C GLN A 1023 25.58 38.58 -11.39
N GLN A 1024 26.30 39.68 -11.15
CA GLN A 1024 26.17 40.48 -9.93
C GLN A 1024 24.74 41.03 -9.76
N ARG A 1025 24.17 41.60 -10.83
CA ARG A 1025 22.82 42.19 -10.80
C ARG A 1025 21.73 41.16 -10.57
N VAL A 1026 21.89 39.94 -11.08
CA VAL A 1026 21.00 38.82 -10.76
C VAL A 1026 21.03 38.55 -9.25
N TYR A 1027 22.21 38.43 -8.62
CA TYR A 1027 22.29 38.24 -7.16
C TYR A 1027 21.65 39.39 -6.37
N GLU A 1028 21.88 40.64 -6.78
CA GLU A 1028 21.28 41.82 -6.13
C GLU A 1028 19.74 41.81 -6.23
N LEU A 1029 19.18 41.48 -7.40
CA LEU A 1029 17.73 41.38 -7.59
C LEU A 1029 17.10 40.27 -6.73
N PHE A 1030 17.73 39.08 -6.68
CA PHE A 1030 17.22 37.95 -5.91
C PHE A 1030 17.38 38.11 -4.40
N SER A 1031 18.32 38.96 -3.95
CA SER A 1031 18.43 39.33 -2.54
C SER A 1031 17.20 40.13 -2.08
N ASN A 1032 16.59 40.95 -2.94
CA ASN A 1032 15.29 41.59 -2.66
C ASN A 1032 14.11 40.61 -2.89
N ARG A 1033 13.91 39.70 -1.93
CA ARG A 1033 12.90 38.64 -2.00
C ARG A 1033 11.48 39.16 -2.25
N ALA A 1034 11.09 40.26 -1.59
CA ALA A 1034 9.74 40.81 -1.74
C ALA A 1034 9.48 41.30 -3.16
N GLN A 1035 10.44 41.99 -3.77
CA GLN A 1035 10.36 42.45 -5.15
C GLN A 1035 10.28 41.28 -6.14
N MET A 1036 11.09 40.24 -5.95
CA MET A 1036 11.10 39.08 -6.84
C MET A 1036 9.84 38.21 -6.73
N ILE A 1037 9.28 38.06 -5.51
CA ILE A 1037 7.98 37.41 -5.32
C ILE A 1037 6.86 38.21 -6.00
N ALA A 1038 6.88 39.54 -5.87
CA ALA A 1038 5.92 40.41 -6.55
C ALA A 1038 6.00 40.29 -8.08
N ARG A 1039 7.22 40.20 -8.65
CA ARG A 1039 7.43 39.96 -10.10
C ARG A 1039 6.89 38.62 -10.57
N PHE A 1040 7.14 37.56 -9.80
CA PHE A 1040 6.56 36.26 -10.09
C PHE A 1040 5.02 36.34 -10.07
N ASN A 1041 4.44 36.89 -9.01
CA ASN A 1041 2.99 37.01 -8.91
C ASN A 1041 2.40 37.86 -10.06
N ALA A 1042 3.05 38.97 -10.43
CA ALA A 1042 2.59 39.80 -11.54
C ALA A 1042 2.58 39.05 -12.89
N SER A 1043 3.59 38.19 -13.11
CA SER A 1043 3.74 37.45 -14.37
C SER A 1043 2.87 36.19 -14.46
N PHE A 1044 2.58 35.54 -13.32
CA PHE A 1044 1.96 34.21 -13.28
C PHE A 1044 0.55 34.17 -12.65
N SER A 1045 0.03 35.26 -12.05
CA SER A 1045 -1.31 35.26 -11.43
C SER A 1045 -2.44 35.07 -12.46
N ARG A 1046 -3.41 34.19 -12.13
CA ARG A 1046 -4.61 33.98 -12.96
C ARG A 1046 -5.62 35.11 -12.74
N LYS A 1047 -5.95 35.85 -13.78
CA LYS A 1047 -7.14 36.73 -13.82
C LYS A 1047 -8.32 35.94 -14.37
N ASP A 1048 -9.41 35.86 -13.61
CA ASP A 1048 -10.67 35.33 -14.13
C ASP A 1048 -11.35 36.34 -15.08
N ALA A 1049 -12.40 35.90 -15.77
CA ALA A 1049 -13.16 36.74 -16.69
C ALA A 1049 -13.85 37.96 -16.02
N SER A 1050 -13.92 37.98 -14.68
CA SER A 1050 -14.46 39.07 -13.86
C SER A 1050 -13.40 40.04 -13.33
N GLY A 1051 -12.11 39.82 -13.62
CA GLY A 1051 -11.02 40.68 -13.18
C GLY A 1051 -10.64 40.52 -11.69
N SER A 1052 -11.23 39.56 -10.96
CA SER A 1052 -10.81 39.18 -9.62
C SER A 1052 -9.66 38.16 -9.72
N GLY A 1053 -8.47 38.52 -9.23
CA GLY A 1053 -7.33 37.61 -9.26
C GLY A 1053 -7.52 36.43 -8.29
N GLN A 1054 -7.32 35.20 -8.77
CA GLN A 1054 -7.07 34.07 -7.87
C GLN A 1054 -5.59 34.09 -7.45
N PRO A 1055 -5.24 34.12 -6.15
CA PRO A 1055 -3.85 34.25 -5.70
C PRO A 1055 -3.02 32.96 -5.74
N ASP A 1056 -3.53 31.86 -6.27
CA ASP A 1056 -3.03 30.52 -5.92
C ASP A 1056 -2.06 29.89 -6.94
N VAL A 1057 -1.29 30.69 -7.69
CA VAL A 1057 -0.15 30.14 -8.46
C VAL A 1057 1.05 30.03 -7.54
N ARG A 1058 1.22 28.84 -6.94
CA ARG A 1058 2.37 28.54 -6.09
C ARG A 1058 3.60 28.28 -6.95
N MET A 1059 4.73 28.89 -6.57
CA MET A 1059 6.03 28.55 -7.14
C MET A 1059 6.27 27.04 -7.02
N SER A 1060 6.92 26.44 -8.03
CA SER A 1060 7.40 25.07 -7.92
C SER A 1060 8.42 24.99 -6.78
N VAL A 1061 8.53 23.82 -6.13
CA VAL A 1061 9.51 23.62 -5.04
C VAL A 1061 10.95 23.94 -5.48
N PRO A 1062 11.41 23.51 -6.67
CA PRO A 1062 12.73 23.89 -7.18
C PRO A 1062 12.89 25.41 -7.39
N LEU A 1063 11.85 26.10 -7.89
CA LEU A 1063 11.87 27.55 -8.04
C LEU A 1063 11.92 28.27 -6.68
N ALA A 1064 11.21 27.75 -5.67
CA ALA A 1064 11.28 28.29 -4.31
C ALA A 1064 12.69 28.13 -3.70
N TYR A 1065 13.37 27.01 -3.95
CA TYR A 1065 14.77 26.83 -3.56
C TYR A 1065 15.72 27.76 -4.31
N LEU A 1066 15.49 28.02 -5.61
CA LEU A 1066 16.27 29.00 -6.36
C LEU A 1066 16.26 30.39 -5.70
N PHE A 1067 15.09 30.83 -5.24
CA PHE A 1067 14.94 32.11 -4.53
C PHE A 1067 15.79 32.16 -3.25
N LEU A 1068 16.00 31.02 -2.58
CA LEU A 1068 16.87 30.93 -1.40
C LEU A 1068 18.35 30.91 -1.77
N LEU A 1069 18.71 30.30 -2.91
CA LEU A 1069 20.10 30.12 -3.35
C LEU A 1069 20.72 31.37 -3.98
N ASN A 1070 19.91 32.18 -4.64
CA ASN A 1070 20.36 33.43 -5.27
C ASN A 1070 20.28 34.65 -4.35
N ALA A 1071 19.69 34.51 -3.16
CA ALA A 1071 19.60 35.60 -2.19
C ALA A 1071 20.86 35.66 -1.31
N VAL A 1072 21.36 36.86 -1.04
CA VAL A 1072 22.42 37.09 -0.05
C VAL A 1072 21.75 37.45 1.29
N GLU A 1073 22.16 36.81 2.39
CA GLU A 1073 21.51 36.86 3.72
C GLU A 1073 21.42 38.27 4.37
N ASN A 1074 22.04 39.28 3.79
CA ASN A 1074 22.19 40.60 4.42
C ASN A 1074 21.80 41.72 3.45
N ASP A 1075 20.49 42.00 3.36
CA ASP A 1075 19.86 43.03 2.50
C ASP A 1075 20.47 44.43 2.66
N THR A 1076 21.14 44.71 3.79
CA THR A 1076 21.73 46.01 4.12
C THR A 1076 23.00 46.36 3.36
N LEU A 1077 23.68 45.38 2.72
CA LEU A 1077 24.96 45.60 2.05
C LEU A 1077 24.84 46.06 0.59
N PHE A 1078 23.63 46.01 -0.01
CA PHE A 1078 23.42 46.30 -1.45
C PHE A 1078 22.45 47.46 -1.71
N LEU A 1079 21.98 48.15 -0.68
CA LEU A 1079 21.30 49.42 -0.87
C LEU A 1079 22.33 50.44 -1.37
N PRO A 1080 22.09 51.15 -2.49
CA PRO A 1080 22.89 52.31 -2.81
C PRO A 1080 22.78 53.25 -1.62
N ASN A 1081 23.91 53.68 -1.07
CA ASN A 1081 23.94 54.76 -0.09
C ASN A 1081 23.20 55.96 -0.69
N ALA A 1082 21.93 56.12 -0.31
CA ALA A 1082 21.22 57.36 -0.50
C ALA A 1082 21.85 58.35 0.47
N ASP A 1083 22.63 59.27 -0.06
CA ASP A 1083 23.23 60.37 0.69
C ASP A 1083 22.18 61.09 1.54
N LEU A 1084 22.40 61.02 2.85
CA LEU A 1084 22.29 62.11 3.83
C LEU A 1084 21.26 63.23 3.53
N SER A 1085 20.08 63.10 4.13
CA SER A 1085 19.35 64.26 4.67
C SER A 1085 18.79 63.91 6.06
N PRO A 1086 19.21 64.61 7.13
CA PRO A 1086 18.76 64.31 8.49
C PRO A 1086 17.54 65.16 8.81
N GLU A 1087 16.35 64.74 8.36
CA GLU A 1087 15.10 65.30 8.90
C GLU A 1087 13.91 64.40 8.54
N ALA A 1088 13.33 63.78 9.58
CA ALA A 1088 12.02 63.11 9.68
C ALA A 1088 12.08 61.68 10.27
N ALA A 1089 12.77 61.52 11.40
CA ALA A 1089 12.47 60.44 12.35
C ALA A 1089 11.25 60.82 13.21
N ALA A 1090 10.04 60.65 12.68
CA ALA A 1090 8.82 60.58 13.49
C ALA A 1090 7.67 59.99 12.66
N GLY A 1091 7.17 58.81 13.05
CA GLY A 1091 5.84 58.36 12.64
C GLY A 1091 5.72 56.89 12.30
N ASN A 1092 5.32 56.12 13.31
CA ASN A 1092 4.45 54.94 13.21
C ASN A 1092 4.89 53.72 12.37
N ARG A 1093 5.33 52.69 13.09
CA ARG A 1093 5.15 51.28 12.70
C ARG A 1093 3.66 50.92 12.73
N PRO A 1094 3.19 50.14 11.75
CA PRO A 1094 2.60 48.84 12.03
C PRO A 1094 3.58 47.70 11.77
#